data_AF-A0A0V1HYD9-F1
#
_entry.id   AF-A0A0V1HYD9-F1
#
_cell.length_a   1.000
_cell.length_b   1.000
_cell.length_c   1.000
_cell.angle_alpha   90.00
_cell.angle_beta   90.00
_cell.angle_gamma   90.00
#
_symmetry.space_group_name_H-M   'P 1'
#
loop_
_entity.id
_entity.type
_entity.pdbx_description
1 polymer ?
#
loop_
_entity_poly.entity_id
_entity_poly.type
_entity_poly.pdbx_seq_one_letter_code
_entity_poly.pdbx_strand_id
1 'polypeptide(L)'
;MVCKTNKHLLLSLILCWIAESLKLTILHTNDVHARFTPFNNDLKDCSATDIAANECYGGAAKRMTAVRRIREEEENVLLFDAGDQYQGTLWYVLFRHKAIVEVMNAIGYDAMALGNHEFDHAINGLLPLLRETKFPIMAANLVSDNEEVKTLVKPYTIFTFDDVKVGVVGYVTPLTKTLSKAHEVEFEDEIEILTRVVAQLKEDGVNMIIAVGHSGIQMDRLICQKVPNIDIVVGGHTNTFLYSGKPPSVEEIQGPYPEIYNDQGKPCLVVTDYAFGKYLGFLKVEYDKELDRVTKWDGNPILLDNRFHANNEIEIILELYRKQLHEFTNTVIGYTAVKIDGRFSTCRLQECNLGNMLTDHLIRKVMEESDIRLTENGGSWAPAPIALINSGGIRNYLKRYSGNVTLEDAYSIMPFGTQYILLEVTGPQLMEIFENSVSQYWPDGPWGRFLQISGARVAYNLSMPVGSRVHSLQLRCGDCPIPSYRDWDPEESYPLLISTFMAKGGDDFSVFPNVPNHKLLNFTDTELVIDFFRTSSPVWTELTLLHTNDIHARFTPINNELKDCTPANIAANECFGGAAKRMTAVRRIRKKYKNVLFLDAGDQYQGTLWYVLFRHKAIADVMNALSYDAMALGNHEFDHALSGLLPLLREAKFPIMAANVVSDNEELTALLKPYTIFTFDDVKVGVIGYVTPLTKKLSKAHEVEFEDEIEVLTRVAAQLKEDGVNMIIAVGHSGIQMDRLICQKVPNIDIVVGGHTNTFLYSGKPPSVEEIQGPYPEIYKDQGKPCLVVTDYAFGKYLGFLKVEYDKDLDRVTKWKGNPILLDNRFHASTHMENILSVYKQQLHEFTSTVIGSTAVKIDGRFNTCRLQECNLGNMLTDHLIRKVMKESDVRLGENGGSWAPAPIALINSGGIRNYLIHTAGNVTLEDAYSIMPFGTQYILLEVTGPQLMEIFENSVSQYWPDGPWGRFLQMSGARVAYNLSMPVGSRVHSLQLRCGDCPIPSYRDWDPEETYPLIISTFMGKGGDDFSVFPKVPNHKLLNFTDTELVIDFFRTSSPAWTGIENRITFV
;
A
#
# COMPACT_ATOMS: atom_id res chain seq x y z
N MET A 1 -31.90 5.17 -114.32
CA MET A 1 -30.73 4.98 -115.20
C MET A 1 -29.70 6.06 -114.88
N VAL A 2 -28.42 5.69 -114.87
CA VAL A 2 -27.21 6.53 -114.68
C VAL A 2 -26.75 6.76 -113.22
N CYS A 3 -25.51 6.32 -112.97
CA CYS A 3 -24.72 6.44 -111.74
C CYS A 3 -24.44 7.91 -111.35
N LYS A 4 -24.39 8.22 -110.04
CA LYS A 4 -23.56 9.30 -109.49
C LYS A 4 -23.02 8.96 -108.09
N THR A 5 -21.74 9.26 -107.96
CA THR A 5 -20.76 9.10 -106.88
C THR A 5 -21.11 9.82 -105.58
N ASN A 6 -20.84 9.18 -104.44
CA ASN A 6 -20.77 9.78 -103.11
C ASN A 6 -19.32 10.17 -102.78
N LYS A 7 -19.07 11.44 -102.47
CA LYS A 7 -17.82 11.97 -101.90
C LYS A 7 -18.14 12.86 -100.70
N HIS A 8 -17.53 12.49 -99.58
CA HIS A 8 -16.87 13.31 -98.53
C HIS A 8 -17.14 14.83 -98.48
N LEU A 9 -17.38 15.38 -97.28
CA LEU A 9 -16.33 16.02 -96.46
C LEU A 9 -16.84 16.51 -95.07
N LEU A 10 -16.03 16.22 -94.04
CA LEU A 10 -15.73 17.06 -92.86
C LEU A 10 -16.86 17.42 -91.85
N LEU A 11 -16.99 16.60 -90.79
CA LEU A 11 -17.03 17.13 -89.43
C LEU A 11 -16.13 16.29 -88.51
N SER A 12 -15.28 17.01 -87.79
CA SER A 12 -14.16 16.64 -86.96
C SER A 12 -14.43 15.66 -85.81
N LEU A 13 -13.53 14.68 -85.72
CA LEU A 13 -12.99 14.07 -84.50
C LEU A 13 -12.75 15.11 -83.38
N ILE A 14 -13.33 14.88 -82.19
CA ILE A 14 -12.64 14.92 -80.89
C ILE A 14 -13.37 13.89 -79.99
N LEU A 15 -13.04 12.61 -80.15
CA LEU A 15 -13.18 11.66 -79.05
C LEU A 15 -11.95 11.91 -78.18
N CYS A 16 -12.10 12.74 -77.16
CA CYS A 16 -11.12 12.85 -76.10
C CYS A 16 -11.06 11.47 -75.44
N TRP A 17 -10.07 10.66 -75.85
CA TRP A 17 -9.60 9.57 -75.01
C TRP A 17 -9.13 10.26 -73.72
N ILE A 18 -9.94 10.21 -72.68
CA ILE A 18 -9.46 10.52 -71.35
C ILE A 18 -8.45 9.43 -71.06
N ALA A 19 -7.16 9.77 -71.11
CA ALA A 19 -6.09 8.87 -70.67
C ALA A 19 -6.41 8.47 -69.24
N GLU A 20 -6.64 7.17 -69.04
CA GLU A 20 -7.01 6.60 -67.75
C GLU A 20 -5.72 6.58 -66.91
N SER A 21 -5.61 7.54 -65.98
CA SER A 21 -4.47 7.64 -65.06
C SER A 21 -4.86 7.02 -63.73
N LEU A 22 -4.01 6.13 -63.20
CA LEU A 22 -4.19 5.57 -61.87
C LEU A 22 -3.93 6.66 -60.84
N LYS A 23 -4.95 7.02 -60.08
CA LYS A 23 -4.80 7.81 -58.86
C LYS A 23 -4.49 6.84 -57.72
N LEU A 24 -3.33 7.02 -57.09
CA LEU A 24 -2.87 6.19 -55.99
C LEU A 24 -2.52 7.08 -54.80
N THR A 25 -3.02 6.73 -53.62
CA THR A 25 -2.62 7.36 -52.36
C THR A 25 -1.72 6.41 -51.58
N ILE A 26 -0.52 6.86 -51.26
CA ILE A 26 0.47 6.12 -50.48
C ILE A 26 0.56 6.75 -49.10
N LEU A 27 0.21 5.95 -48.11
CA LEU A 27 0.47 6.22 -46.71
C LEU A 27 1.73 5.46 -46.32
N HIS A 28 2.55 6.04 -45.45
CA HIS A 28 3.70 5.32 -44.93
C HIS A 28 4.10 5.74 -43.52
N THR A 29 4.82 4.85 -42.85
CA THR A 29 5.51 5.14 -41.59
C THR A 29 6.92 4.57 -41.62
N ASN A 30 7.84 5.17 -40.86
CA ASN A 30 9.17 4.62 -40.60
C ASN A 30 9.59 4.83 -39.13
N ASP A 31 10.49 3.97 -38.62
CA ASP A 31 11.18 4.12 -37.33
C ASP A 31 10.20 4.31 -36.14
N VAL A 32 9.14 3.51 -36.08
CA VAL A 32 8.07 3.67 -35.07
C VAL A 32 8.54 3.25 -33.68
N HIS A 33 9.42 2.25 -33.59
CA HIS A 33 10.02 1.76 -32.35
C HIS A 33 9.02 1.55 -31.21
N ALA A 34 8.01 0.72 -31.46
CA ALA A 34 6.95 0.35 -30.51
C ALA A 34 6.31 1.51 -29.74
N ARG A 35 6.23 2.71 -30.35
CA ARG A 35 5.54 3.86 -29.75
C ARG A 35 4.05 3.84 -30.09
N PHE A 36 3.29 3.16 -29.23
CA PHE A 36 1.84 3.02 -29.41
C PHE A 36 1.02 4.09 -28.69
N THR A 37 1.57 4.75 -27.68
CA THR A 37 0.91 5.80 -26.89
C THR A 37 1.28 7.20 -27.39
N PRO A 38 0.38 8.21 -27.25
CA PRO A 38 0.73 9.60 -27.53
C PRO A 38 1.82 10.12 -26.60
N PHE A 39 2.73 10.93 -27.14
CA PHE A 39 3.88 11.50 -26.43
C PHE A 39 4.06 12.99 -26.72
N ASN A 40 4.78 13.69 -25.83
CA ASN A 40 5.14 15.10 -26.01
C ASN A 40 6.51 15.26 -26.71
N ASN A 41 6.96 16.49 -26.97
CA ASN A 41 8.24 16.74 -27.67
C ASN A 41 9.49 16.27 -26.90
N ASP A 42 9.39 15.99 -25.60
CA ASP A 42 10.45 15.34 -24.81
C ASP A 42 10.43 13.80 -24.94
N LEU A 43 9.59 13.27 -25.84
CA LEU A 43 9.35 11.83 -26.07
C LEU A 43 8.79 11.08 -24.85
N LYS A 44 8.17 11.80 -23.91
CA LYS A 44 7.51 11.24 -22.73
C LYS A 44 6.03 10.98 -23.04
N ASP A 45 5.48 9.92 -22.44
CA ASP A 45 4.04 9.70 -22.46
C ASP A 45 3.30 10.93 -21.95
N CYS A 46 2.21 11.28 -22.63
CA CYS A 46 1.46 12.49 -22.37
C CYS A 46 0.87 12.54 -20.97
N SER A 47 1.21 13.60 -20.23
CA SER A 47 0.53 13.96 -18.99
C SER A 47 -0.79 14.68 -19.26
N ALA A 48 -1.62 14.83 -18.23
CA ALA A 48 -2.84 15.63 -18.30
C ALA A 48 -2.57 17.09 -18.73
N THR A 49 -1.39 17.62 -18.38
CA THR A 49 -0.97 18.97 -18.76
C THR A 49 -0.63 19.04 -20.25
N ASP A 50 0.10 18.06 -20.78
CA ASP A 50 0.43 18.00 -22.23
C ASP A 50 -0.85 17.88 -23.07
N ILE A 51 -1.82 17.08 -22.60
CA ILE A 51 -3.13 16.93 -23.26
C ILE A 51 -3.87 18.28 -23.28
N ALA A 52 -3.92 18.99 -22.15
CA ALA A 52 -4.58 20.28 -22.04
C ALA A 52 -3.89 21.37 -22.88
N ALA A 53 -2.57 21.31 -23.01
CA ALA A 53 -1.76 22.21 -23.82
C ALA A 53 -1.79 21.90 -25.33
N ASN A 54 -2.43 20.79 -25.72
CA ASN A 54 -2.43 20.29 -27.09
C ASN A 54 -1.03 19.92 -27.61
N GLU A 55 -0.16 19.44 -26.71
CA GLU A 55 1.24 19.09 -26.97
C GLU A 55 1.46 17.57 -27.05
N CYS A 56 0.42 16.85 -27.49
CA CYS A 56 0.41 15.39 -27.57
C CYS A 56 0.33 14.89 -29.01
N TYR A 57 1.35 14.14 -29.41
CA TYR A 57 1.54 13.70 -30.79
C TYR A 57 1.69 12.18 -30.88
N GLY A 58 1.45 11.64 -32.06
CA GLY A 58 1.63 10.21 -32.37
C GLY A 58 0.65 9.28 -31.67
N GLY A 59 1.05 8.02 -31.55
CA GLY A 59 0.25 6.93 -30.99
C GLY A 59 -0.56 6.16 -32.04
N ALA A 60 -0.63 4.85 -31.86
CA ALA A 60 -1.23 3.92 -32.82
C ALA A 60 -2.73 4.17 -33.01
N ALA A 61 -3.44 4.57 -31.95
CA ALA A 61 -4.88 4.84 -32.01
C ALA A 61 -5.21 6.05 -32.89
N LYS A 62 -4.40 7.11 -32.82
CA LYS A 62 -4.54 8.29 -33.70
C LYS A 62 -4.18 7.95 -35.14
N ARG A 63 -3.12 7.14 -35.32
CA ARG A 63 -2.70 6.65 -36.64
C ARG A 63 -3.81 5.87 -37.32
N MET A 64 -4.45 4.94 -36.62
CA MET A 64 -5.58 4.18 -37.16
C MET A 64 -6.75 5.07 -37.57
N THR A 65 -7.07 6.09 -36.78
CA THR A 65 -8.10 7.08 -37.13
C THR A 65 -7.72 7.84 -38.40
N ALA A 66 -6.47 8.29 -38.53
CA ALA A 66 -5.99 8.98 -39.72
C ALA A 66 -6.04 8.07 -40.96
N VAL A 67 -5.53 6.84 -40.86
CA VAL A 67 -5.54 5.85 -41.94
C VAL A 67 -6.96 5.53 -42.39
N ARG A 68 -7.88 5.24 -41.46
CA ARG A 68 -9.28 4.94 -41.81
C ARG A 68 -9.95 6.11 -42.50
N ARG A 69 -9.79 7.31 -41.96
CA ARG A 69 -10.33 8.53 -42.56
C ARG A 69 -9.84 8.71 -44.00
N ILE A 70 -8.55 8.52 -44.25
CA ILE A 70 -8.00 8.67 -45.61
C ILE A 70 -8.50 7.55 -46.54
N ARG A 71 -8.61 6.31 -46.04
CA ARG A 71 -9.21 5.19 -46.80
C ARG A 71 -10.69 5.40 -47.12
N GLU A 72 -11.40 6.27 -46.39
CA GLU A 72 -12.76 6.69 -46.70
C GLU A 72 -12.83 7.88 -47.66
N GLU A 73 -11.84 8.79 -47.60
CA GLU A 73 -11.78 10.03 -48.39
C GLU A 73 -11.13 9.84 -49.78
N GLU A 74 -10.24 8.86 -49.93
CA GLU A 74 -9.42 8.65 -51.14
C GLU A 74 -9.64 7.28 -51.78
N GLU A 75 -9.48 7.23 -53.10
CA GLU A 75 -9.47 5.98 -53.87
C GLU A 75 -8.07 5.37 -53.92
N ASN A 76 -7.99 4.04 -54.01
CA ASN A 76 -6.74 3.26 -54.14
C ASN A 76 -5.67 3.68 -53.12
N VAL A 77 -5.86 3.29 -51.86
CA VAL A 77 -4.96 3.65 -50.76
C VAL A 77 -4.10 2.44 -50.36
N LEU A 78 -2.78 2.61 -50.38
CA LEU A 78 -1.82 1.64 -49.86
C LEU A 78 -1.07 2.22 -48.65
N LEU A 79 -0.92 1.43 -47.60
CA LEU A 79 -0.18 1.78 -46.39
C LEU A 79 1.06 0.90 -46.23
N PHE A 80 2.23 1.53 -46.23
CA PHE A 80 3.51 0.85 -46.08
C PHE A 80 4.21 1.18 -44.77
N ASP A 81 5.09 0.29 -44.32
CA ASP A 81 6.05 0.58 -43.26
C ASP A 81 7.48 0.33 -43.76
N ALA A 82 8.38 1.29 -43.52
CA ALA A 82 9.76 1.21 -43.98
C ALA A 82 10.72 0.63 -42.91
N GLY A 83 10.23 -0.18 -41.97
CA GLY A 83 11.05 -0.92 -41.01
C GLY A 83 11.23 -0.24 -39.65
N ASP A 84 11.91 -0.95 -38.74
CA ASP A 84 12.20 -0.53 -37.37
C ASP A 84 10.93 -0.29 -36.52
N GLN A 85 10.08 -1.32 -36.48
CA GLN A 85 8.97 -1.39 -35.52
C GLN A 85 9.45 -1.84 -34.14
N TYR A 86 10.56 -2.58 -34.09
CA TYR A 86 11.16 -3.11 -32.86
C TYR A 86 11.90 -2.02 -32.06
N GLN A 87 12.22 -2.30 -30.79
CA GLN A 87 12.87 -1.39 -29.83
C GLN A 87 12.01 -0.18 -29.39
N GLY A 88 12.62 0.75 -28.66
CA GLY A 88 12.11 2.10 -28.37
C GLY A 88 11.40 2.30 -27.05
N THR A 89 10.52 1.38 -26.66
CA THR A 89 9.69 1.52 -25.45
C THR A 89 9.55 0.21 -24.69
N LEU A 90 9.03 0.28 -23.46
CA LEU A 90 8.71 -0.89 -22.64
C LEU A 90 7.69 -1.83 -23.30
N TRP A 91 6.93 -1.36 -24.29
CA TRP A 91 6.01 -2.19 -25.05
C TRP A 91 6.74 -3.33 -25.76
N TYR A 92 7.86 -3.03 -26.42
CA TYR A 92 8.67 -4.07 -27.05
C TYR A 92 9.39 -4.94 -26.02
N VAL A 93 9.89 -4.34 -24.94
CA VAL A 93 10.61 -5.07 -23.87
C VAL A 93 9.73 -6.19 -23.29
N LEU A 94 8.47 -5.88 -22.98
CA LEU A 94 7.55 -6.82 -22.34
C LEU A 94 6.85 -7.75 -23.31
N PHE A 95 6.33 -7.18 -24.41
CA PHE A 95 5.40 -7.90 -25.28
C PHE A 95 6.04 -8.39 -26.57
N ARG A 96 7.28 -7.97 -26.84
CA ARG A 96 8.05 -8.32 -28.04
C ARG A 96 7.22 -8.04 -29.29
N HIS A 97 7.21 -8.98 -30.23
CA HIS A 97 6.49 -8.88 -31.49
C HIS A 97 4.97 -8.81 -31.32
N LYS A 98 4.39 -9.34 -30.22
CA LYS A 98 2.94 -9.52 -30.09
C LYS A 98 2.16 -8.21 -30.20
N ALA A 99 2.55 -7.21 -29.40
CA ALA A 99 1.88 -5.91 -29.42
C ALA A 99 2.05 -5.21 -30.78
N ILE A 100 3.23 -5.34 -31.40
CA ILE A 100 3.52 -4.78 -32.72
C ILE A 100 2.62 -5.41 -33.78
N VAL A 101 2.61 -6.74 -33.87
CA VAL A 101 1.82 -7.48 -34.84
C VAL A 101 0.33 -7.18 -34.69
N GLU A 102 -0.18 -7.20 -33.45
CA GLU A 102 -1.60 -6.97 -33.20
C GLU A 102 -2.02 -5.56 -33.61
N VAL A 103 -1.21 -4.54 -33.27
CA VAL A 103 -1.46 -3.15 -33.67
C VAL A 103 -1.36 -2.98 -35.18
N MET A 104 -0.32 -3.49 -35.84
CA MET A 104 -0.14 -3.34 -37.29
C MET A 104 -1.24 -4.07 -38.07
N ASN A 105 -1.61 -5.27 -37.64
CA ASN A 105 -2.71 -6.02 -38.24
C ASN A 105 -4.05 -5.29 -38.08
N ALA A 106 -4.29 -4.63 -36.95
CA ALA A 106 -5.51 -3.86 -36.71
C ALA A 106 -5.57 -2.57 -37.54
N ILE A 107 -4.45 -1.86 -37.67
CA ILE A 107 -4.34 -0.69 -38.56
C ILE A 107 -4.54 -1.11 -40.03
N GLY A 108 -4.09 -2.32 -40.37
CA GLY A 108 -4.22 -2.91 -41.70
C GLY A 108 -3.17 -2.37 -42.66
N TYR A 109 -1.89 -2.53 -42.33
CA TYR A 109 -0.78 -2.29 -43.25
C TYR A 109 -0.86 -3.23 -44.47
N ASP A 110 -0.43 -2.75 -45.64
CA ASP A 110 -0.47 -3.50 -46.89
C ASP A 110 0.86 -4.18 -47.20
N ALA A 111 1.98 -3.60 -46.78
CA ALA A 111 3.30 -4.23 -46.81
C ALA A 111 4.26 -3.54 -45.83
N MET A 112 5.32 -4.24 -45.41
CA MET A 112 6.39 -3.68 -44.60
C MET A 112 7.75 -4.14 -45.11
N ALA A 113 8.73 -3.24 -45.15
CA ALA A 113 10.14 -3.59 -45.32
C ALA A 113 10.78 -3.94 -43.96
N LEU A 114 11.79 -4.81 -43.96
CA LEU A 114 12.59 -5.05 -42.76
C LEU A 114 13.51 -3.85 -42.47
N GLY A 115 13.61 -3.49 -41.19
CA GLY A 115 14.66 -2.62 -40.65
C GLY A 115 15.74 -3.41 -39.93
N ASN A 116 16.78 -2.71 -39.45
CA ASN A 116 17.87 -3.38 -38.77
C ASN A 116 17.46 -3.92 -37.39
N HIS A 117 16.51 -3.27 -36.71
CA HIS A 117 16.09 -3.65 -35.36
C HIS A 117 15.19 -4.89 -35.31
N GLU A 118 14.60 -5.30 -36.44
CA GLU A 118 13.91 -6.59 -36.52
C GLU A 118 14.85 -7.78 -36.25
N PHE A 119 16.17 -7.59 -36.36
CA PHE A 119 17.20 -8.59 -36.12
C PHE A 119 17.93 -8.47 -34.75
N ASP A 120 17.47 -7.60 -33.84
CA ASP A 120 18.09 -7.42 -32.51
C ASP A 120 18.13 -8.71 -31.66
N HIS A 121 17.23 -9.64 -31.97
CA HIS A 121 17.14 -10.97 -31.36
C HIS A 121 17.43 -12.11 -32.35
N ALA A 122 18.27 -11.82 -33.35
CA ALA A 122 18.62 -12.73 -34.45
C ALA A 122 17.38 -13.24 -35.19
N ILE A 123 17.52 -14.31 -35.98
CA ILE A 123 16.40 -14.89 -36.75
C ILE A 123 15.24 -15.32 -35.81
N ASN A 124 15.55 -15.80 -34.61
CA ASN A 124 14.54 -16.21 -33.63
C ASN A 124 13.63 -15.08 -33.18
N GLY A 125 14.13 -13.83 -33.15
CA GLY A 125 13.33 -12.64 -32.89
C GLY A 125 12.45 -12.22 -34.07
N LEU A 126 12.94 -12.45 -35.28
CA LEU A 126 12.27 -12.07 -36.53
C LEU A 126 11.11 -13.02 -36.89
N LEU A 127 11.31 -14.34 -36.78
CA LEU A 127 10.32 -15.35 -37.22
C LEU A 127 8.90 -15.14 -36.67
N PRO A 128 8.69 -14.76 -35.39
CA PRO A 128 7.35 -14.50 -34.88
C PRO A 128 6.64 -13.33 -35.55
N LEU A 129 7.37 -12.26 -35.96
CA LEU A 129 6.80 -11.20 -36.79
C LEU A 129 6.30 -11.77 -38.11
N LEU A 130 7.18 -12.50 -38.81
CA LEU A 130 6.90 -13.06 -40.13
C LEU A 130 5.71 -14.02 -40.15
N ARG A 131 5.51 -14.79 -39.07
CA ARG A 131 4.42 -15.76 -38.94
C ARG A 131 3.07 -15.13 -38.65
N GLU A 132 3.04 -14.03 -37.91
CA GLU A 132 1.82 -13.50 -37.30
C GLU A 132 1.28 -12.23 -38.00
N THR A 133 2.09 -11.55 -38.82
CA THR A 133 1.61 -10.43 -39.65
C THR A 133 0.71 -10.92 -40.78
N LYS A 134 -0.36 -10.16 -41.07
CA LYS A 134 -1.35 -10.47 -42.11
C LYS A 134 -1.02 -9.88 -43.48
N PHE A 135 0.11 -9.20 -43.60
CA PHE A 135 0.61 -8.54 -44.79
C PHE A 135 2.05 -8.98 -45.08
N PRO A 136 2.51 -8.87 -46.34
CA PRO A 136 3.86 -9.26 -46.73
C PRO A 136 4.93 -8.42 -46.03
N ILE A 137 5.93 -9.11 -45.49
CA ILE A 137 7.20 -8.54 -45.03
C ILE A 137 8.24 -8.72 -46.13
N MET A 138 8.98 -7.65 -46.44
CA MET A 138 9.80 -7.58 -47.64
C MET A 138 11.26 -7.22 -47.38
N ALA A 139 12.17 -7.90 -48.08
CA ALA A 139 13.58 -7.54 -48.20
C ALA A 139 14.19 -8.31 -49.37
N ALA A 140 14.35 -7.65 -50.52
CA ALA A 140 14.91 -8.25 -51.74
C ALA A 140 16.37 -8.63 -51.58
N ASN A 141 17.11 -7.89 -50.76
CA ASN A 141 18.54 -8.06 -50.57
C ASN A 141 18.91 -8.97 -49.40
N LEU A 142 17.93 -9.61 -48.76
CA LEU A 142 18.16 -10.57 -47.68
C LEU A 142 18.43 -11.97 -48.24
N VAL A 143 19.58 -12.53 -47.90
CA VAL A 143 19.97 -13.90 -48.21
C VAL A 143 20.07 -14.71 -46.91
N SER A 144 19.32 -15.81 -46.84
CA SER A 144 19.28 -16.67 -45.65
C SER A 144 19.24 -18.14 -46.02
N ASP A 145 19.98 -18.97 -45.28
CA ASP A 145 19.88 -20.43 -45.37
C ASP A 145 18.67 -20.97 -44.60
N ASN A 146 18.00 -20.14 -43.79
CA ASN A 146 16.80 -20.54 -43.05
C ASN A 146 15.60 -20.64 -44.00
N GLU A 147 15.05 -21.86 -44.16
CA GLU A 147 13.92 -22.15 -45.06
C GLU A 147 12.67 -21.32 -44.78
N GLU A 148 12.41 -21.02 -43.51
CA GLU A 148 11.23 -20.28 -43.12
C GLU A 148 11.37 -18.78 -43.45
N VAL A 149 12.55 -18.20 -43.21
CA VAL A 149 12.87 -16.83 -43.64
C VAL A 149 12.74 -16.70 -45.16
N LYS A 150 13.32 -17.64 -45.93
CA LYS A 150 13.19 -17.68 -47.40
C LYS A 150 11.74 -17.76 -47.87
N THR A 151 10.89 -18.46 -47.12
CA THR A 151 9.50 -18.66 -47.49
C THR A 151 8.65 -17.45 -47.17
N LEU A 152 8.84 -16.86 -45.99
CA LEU A 152 7.97 -15.80 -45.44
C LEU A 152 8.40 -14.38 -45.85
N VAL A 153 9.70 -14.11 -45.99
CA VAL A 153 10.18 -12.82 -46.48
C VAL A 153 10.11 -12.81 -47.99
N LYS A 154 9.41 -11.82 -48.56
CA LYS A 154 9.28 -11.66 -50.02
C LYS A 154 10.26 -10.61 -50.55
N PRO A 155 10.83 -10.77 -51.75
CA PRO A 155 11.58 -9.68 -52.35
C PRO A 155 10.66 -8.51 -52.72
N TYR A 156 9.45 -8.82 -53.17
CA TYR A 156 8.44 -7.85 -53.57
C TYR A 156 7.01 -8.42 -53.41
N THR A 157 6.02 -7.53 -53.51
CA THR A 157 4.61 -7.86 -53.70
C THR A 157 4.02 -7.03 -54.86
N ILE A 158 2.91 -7.48 -55.45
CA ILE A 158 2.26 -6.78 -56.57
C ILE A 158 0.80 -6.51 -56.20
N PHE A 159 0.39 -5.25 -56.33
CA PHE A 159 -1.00 -4.81 -56.24
C PHE A 159 -1.52 -4.48 -57.63
N THR A 160 -2.77 -4.86 -57.93
CA THR A 160 -3.38 -4.60 -59.24
C THR A 160 -4.57 -3.68 -59.06
N PHE A 161 -4.57 -2.55 -59.77
CA PHE A 161 -5.65 -1.59 -59.83
C PHE A 161 -6.12 -1.52 -61.29
N ASP A 162 -7.29 -2.09 -61.55
CA ASP A 162 -7.79 -2.30 -62.91
C ASP A 162 -6.77 -3.02 -63.80
N ASP A 163 -6.18 -2.33 -64.77
CA ASP A 163 -5.17 -2.87 -65.68
C ASP A 163 -3.74 -2.37 -65.38
N VAL A 164 -3.53 -1.66 -64.27
CA VAL A 164 -2.23 -1.16 -63.79
C VAL A 164 -1.72 -2.06 -62.66
N LYS A 165 -0.56 -2.67 -62.87
CA LYS A 165 0.16 -3.42 -61.83
C LYS A 165 1.19 -2.54 -61.15
N VAL A 166 1.12 -2.47 -59.82
CA VAL A 166 2.05 -1.74 -58.95
C VAL A 166 2.90 -2.74 -58.18
N GLY A 167 4.19 -2.81 -58.50
CA GLY A 167 5.16 -3.64 -57.79
C GLY A 167 5.77 -2.87 -56.62
N VAL A 168 5.85 -3.51 -55.46
CA VAL A 168 6.47 -2.94 -54.26
C VAL A 168 7.64 -3.82 -53.86
N VAL A 169 8.85 -3.29 -53.90
CA VAL A 169 10.09 -4.03 -53.61
C VAL A 169 10.70 -3.58 -52.28
N GLY A 170 11.06 -4.54 -51.43
CA GLY A 170 11.65 -4.28 -50.11
C GLY A 170 13.18 -4.21 -50.15
N TYR A 171 13.82 -3.42 -49.31
CA TYR A 171 15.28 -3.45 -49.10
C TYR A 171 15.68 -2.98 -47.70
N VAL A 172 16.84 -3.41 -47.21
CA VAL A 172 17.37 -3.06 -45.88
C VAL A 172 18.88 -2.86 -45.95
N THR A 173 19.46 -1.96 -45.15
CA THR A 173 20.90 -1.70 -45.25
C THR A 173 21.76 -2.93 -44.94
N PRO A 174 22.81 -3.24 -45.74
CA PRO A 174 23.79 -4.28 -45.41
C PRO A 174 24.52 -4.07 -44.09
N LEU A 175 24.56 -2.82 -43.60
CA LEU A 175 25.10 -2.50 -42.27
C LEU A 175 24.33 -3.18 -41.13
N THR A 176 23.11 -3.67 -41.38
CA THR A 176 22.31 -4.47 -40.42
C THR A 176 23.12 -5.59 -39.79
N LYS A 177 24.02 -6.24 -40.56
CA LYS A 177 24.91 -7.30 -40.05
C LYS A 177 25.80 -6.86 -38.87
N THR A 178 26.11 -5.57 -38.80
CA THR A 178 26.94 -4.95 -37.77
C THR A 178 26.14 -4.14 -36.74
N LEU A 179 24.98 -3.60 -37.14
CA LEU A 179 24.12 -2.78 -36.28
C LEU A 179 23.24 -3.62 -35.35
N SER A 180 22.94 -4.87 -35.70
CA SER A 180 22.12 -5.78 -34.90
C SER A 180 22.68 -7.22 -34.91
N LYS A 181 21.91 -8.20 -34.40
CA LYS A 181 22.36 -9.60 -34.28
C LYS A 181 22.09 -10.43 -35.54
N ALA A 182 22.19 -9.82 -36.71
CA ALA A 182 21.92 -10.44 -38.01
C ALA A 182 23.10 -11.27 -38.57
N HIS A 183 23.81 -12.02 -37.72
CA HIS A 183 25.02 -12.76 -38.13
C HIS A 183 24.73 -14.01 -38.97
N GLU A 184 23.48 -14.49 -38.97
CA GLU A 184 23.02 -15.72 -39.65
C GLU A 184 22.48 -15.47 -41.05
N VAL A 185 22.49 -14.20 -41.50
CA VAL A 185 21.99 -13.78 -42.81
C VAL A 185 23.01 -12.89 -43.50
N GLU A 186 22.95 -12.88 -44.82
CA GLU A 186 23.75 -12.00 -45.66
C GLU A 186 22.85 -10.96 -46.31
N PHE A 187 23.43 -9.80 -46.61
CA PHE A 187 22.74 -8.71 -47.28
C PHE A 187 23.51 -8.31 -48.54
N GLU A 188 22.85 -8.40 -49.69
CA GLU A 188 23.39 -7.92 -50.96
C GLU A 188 23.31 -6.39 -51.05
N ASP A 189 24.14 -5.78 -51.91
CA ASP A 189 24.12 -4.34 -52.19
C ASP A 189 22.74 -3.91 -52.69
N GLU A 190 22.20 -2.85 -52.09
CA GLU A 190 20.82 -2.40 -52.33
C GLU A 190 20.60 -1.99 -53.78
N ILE A 191 21.56 -1.32 -54.43
CA ILE A 191 21.41 -0.84 -55.80
C ILE A 191 21.49 -2.01 -56.79
N GLU A 192 22.43 -2.93 -56.59
CA GLU A 192 22.63 -4.08 -57.47
C GLU A 192 21.41 -5.02 -57.46
N ILE A 193 20.90 -5.37 -56.28
CA ILE A 193 19.72 -6.24 -56.16
C ILE A 193 18.44 -5.57 -56.63
N LEU A 194 18.20 -4.31 -56.29
CA LEU A 194 17.02 -3.57 -56.76
C LEU A 194 17.05 -3.46 -58.29
N THR A 195 18.20 -3.19 -58.90
CA THR A 195 18.32 -3.15 -60.37
C THR A 195 17.87 -4.46 -61.02
N ARG A 196 18.26 -5.62 -60.47
CA ARG A 196 17.84 -6.94 -60.98
C ARG A 196 16.35 -7.20 -60.78
N VAL A 197 15.83 -6.95 -59.58
CA VAL A 197 14.42 -7.22 -59.25
C VAL A 197 13.48 -6.29 -60.00
N VAL A 198 13.83 -5.02 -60.14
CA VAL A 198 13.05 -4.03 -60.89
C VAL A 198 13.00 -4.37 -62.38
N ALA A 199 14.12 -4.83 -62.96
CA ALA A 199 14.13 -5.32 -64.34
C ALA A 199 13.19 -6.53 -64.52
N GLN A 200 13.23 -7.50 -63.60
CA GLN A 200 12.33 -8.66 -63.63
C GLN A 200 10.85 -8.24 -63.52
N LEU A 201 10.51 -7.32 -62.62
CA LEU A 201 9.15 -6.82 -62.48
C LEU A 201 8.65 -6.16 -63.77
N LYS A 202 9.50 -5.38 -64.45
CA LYS A 202 9.17 -4.80 -65.75
C LYS A 202 8.96 -5.86 -66.82
N GLU A 203 9.78 -6.91 -66.87
CA GLU A 203 9.59 -8.06 -67.78
C GLU A 203 8.27 -8.80 -67.52
N ASP A 204 7.86 -8.90 -66.24
CA ASP A 204 6.58 -9.50 -65.82
C ASP A 204 5.35 -8.60 -66.08
N GLY A 205 5.58 -7.44 -66.72
CA GLY A 205 4.56 -6.48 -67.10
C GLY A 205 4.03 -5.63 -65.94
N VAL A 206 4.84 -5.42 -64.89
CA VAL A 206 4.54 -4.44 -63.84
C VAL A 206 4.73 -3.03 -64.40
N ASN A 207 3.78 -2.15 -64.13
CA ASN A 207 3.77 -0.79 -64.66
C ASN A 207 4.51 0.15 -63.71
N MET A 208 4.01 0.32 -62.49
CA MET A 208 4.57 1.25 -61.52
C MET A 208 5.40 0.48 -60.47
N ILE A 209 6.54 1.02 -60.06
CA ILE A 209 7.43 0.38 -59.09
C ILE A 209 7.74 1.31 -57.92
N ILE A 210 7.46 0.82 -56.70
CA ILE A 210 7.70 1.50 -55.44
C ILE A 210 8.77 0.70 -54.66
N ALA A 211 9.87 1.34 -54.29
CA ALA A 211 10.85 0.74 -53.37
C ALA A 211 10.54 1.20 -51.94
N VAL A 212 10.39 0.27 -51.02
CA VAL A 212 10.16 0.54 -49.59
C VAL A 212 11.34 -0.05 -48.82
N GLY A 213 12.04 0.74 -48.01
CA GLY A 213 13.21 0.20 -47.33
C GLY A 213 13.86 1.07 -46.28
N HIS A 214 14.84 0.45 -45.63
CA HIS A 214 15.45 0.94 -44.40
C HIS A 214 16.96 1.07 -44.55
N SER A 215 17.42 2.08 -45.31
CA SER A 215 18.85 2.30 -45.58
C SER A 215 19.34 3.74 -45.41
N GLY A 216 18.44 4.65 -45.03
CA GLY A 216 18.76 6.04 -44.77
C GLY A 216 18.67 6.92 -46.01
N ILE A 217 18.35 8.20 -45.77
CA ILE A 217 17.99 9.14 -46.83
C ILE A 217 19.02 9.26 -47.96
N GLN A 218 20.31 9.13 -47.67
CA GLN A 218 21.34 9.23 -48.71
C GLN A 218 21.31 8.04 -49.67
N MET A 219 21.03 6.83 -49.16
CA MET A 219 20.87 5.66 -50.01
C MET A 219 19.57 5.75 -50.82
N ASP A 220 18.47 6.21 -50.20
CA ASP A 220 17.18 6.38 -50.87
C ASP A 220 17.29 7.31 -52.11
N ARG A 221 18.04 8.40 -51.97
CA ARG A 221 18.38 9.31 -53.07
C ARG A 221 19.19 8.63 -54.16
N LEU A 222 20.19 7.83 -53.78
CA LEU A 222 21.03 7.09 -54.74
C LEU A 222 20.22 6.04 -55.49
N ILE A 223 19.29 5.35 -54.83
CA ILE A 223 18.38 4.38 -55.45
C ILE A 223 17.57 5.06 -56.56
N CYS A 224 16.94 6.21 -56.27
CA CYS A 224 16.21 6.99 -57.28
C CYS A 224 17.10 7.46 -58.46
N GLN A 225 18.40 7.68 -58.23
CA GLN A 225 19.33 8.16 -59.26
C GLN A 225 19.95 7.04 -60.11
N LYS A 226 20.10 5.84 -59.54
CA LYS A 226 20.92 4.78 -60.12
C LYS A 226 20.13 3.54 -60.54
N VAL A 227 18.94 3.31 -59.98
CA VAL A 227 18.11 2.15 -60.31
C VAL A 227 17.03 2.57 -61.31
N PRO A 228 17.11 2.13 -62.58
CA PRO A 228 16.15 2.53 -63.60
C PRO A 228 14.74 2.05 -63.27
N ASN A 229 13.73 2.82 -63.70
CA ASN A 229 12.31 2.48 -63.61
C ASN A 229 11.65 2.47 -62.22
N ILE A 230 12.36 2.87 -61.16
CA ILE A 230 11.70 3.15 -59.87
C ILE A 230 10.93 4.47 -59.99
N ASP A 231 9.66 4.46 -59.58
CA ASP A 231 8.81 5.64 -59.57
C ASP A 231 8.84 6.34 -58.21
N ILE A 232 8.89 5.59 -57.11
CA ILE A 232 8.82 6.11 -55.74
C ILE A 232 9.74 5.31 -54.82
N VAL A 233 10.43 6.00 -53.92
CA VAL A 233 11.18 5.42 -52.80
C VAL A 233 10.57 5.92 -51.49
N VAL A 234 10.13 4.97 -50.64
CA VAL A 234 9.70 5.21 -49.27
C VAL A 234 10.82 4.75 -48.34
N GLY A 235 11.42 5.69 -47.61
CA GLY A 235 12.64 5.48 -46.83
C GLY A 235 12.49 5.62 -45.31
N GLY A 236 13.42 5.04 -44.56
CA GLY A 236 13.56 5.11 -43.10
C GLY A 236 15.03 5.19 -42.64
N HIS A 237 15.31 4.84 -41.37
CA HIS A 237 16.63 4.70 -40.73
C HIS A 237 17.27 5.98 -40.19
N THR A 238 17.25 7.06 -40.96
CA THR A 238 17.94 8.31 -40.59
C THR A 238 17.09 9.29 -39.79
N ASN A 239 15.83 8.94 -39.50
CA ASN A 239 14.85 9.83 -38.86
C ASN A 239 14.74 11.19 -39.57
N THR A 240 14.82 11.19 -40.89
CA THR A 240 14.85 12.41 -41.70
C THR A 240 13.45 12.98 -41.87
N PHE A 241 13.23 14.23 -41.49
CA PHE A 241 11.94 14.89 -41.70
C PHE A 241 11.92 15.65 -43.02
N LEU A 242 11.22 15.10 -44.02
CA LEU A 242 10.93 15.79 -45.27
C LEU A 242 9.57 16.48 -45.18
N TYR A 243 9.51 17.77 -45.52
CA TYR A 243 8.27 18.55 -45.50
C TYR A 243 8.33 19.73 -46.48
N SER A 244 7.26 19.94 -47.24
CA SER A 244 7.10 21.07 -48.15
C SER A 244 6.27 22.17 -47.50
N GLY A 245 6.89 23.32 -47.22
CA GLY A 245 6.23 24.49 -46.64
C GLY A 245 6.60 24.73 -45.18
N LYS A 246 5.66 25.25 -44.37
CA LYS A 246 5.89 25.50 -42.94
C LYS A 246 5.64 24.20 -42.15
N PRO A 247 6.59 23.74 -41.32
CA PRO A 247 6.41 22.50 -40.57
C PRO A 247 5.29 22.67 -39.52
N PRO A 248 4.51 21.62 -39.25
CA PRO A 248 3.38 21.69 -38.31
C PRO A 248 3.81 21.50 -36.84
N SER A 249 5.09 21.19 -36.58
CA SER A 249 5.65 21.01 -35.23
C SER A 249 7.11 21.50 -35.20
N VAL A 250 7.89 21.04 -34.23
CA VAL A 250 9.22 21.59 -33.87
C VAL A 250 10.38 21.03 -34.68
N GLU A 251 10.16 19.98 -35.47
CA GLU A 251 11.18 19.32 -36.27
C GLU A 251 11.77 20.24 -37.35
N GLU A 252 13.08 20.15 -37.55
CA GLU A 252 13.77 20.83 -38.64
C GLU A 252 13.51 20.12 -39.96
N ILE A 253 13.11 20.88 -40.98
CA ILE A 253 12.90 20.37 -42.34
C ILE A 253 14.26 20.13 -42.99
N GLN A 254 14.54 18.87 -43.35
CA GLN A 254 15.80 18.48 -43.99
C GLN A 254 15.72 18.44 -45.54
N GLY A 255 14.51 18.52 -46.10
CA GLY A 255 14.26 18.57 -47.55
C GLY A 255 12.77 18.66 -47.88
N PRO A 256 12.41 18.94 -49.15
CA PRO A 256 11.01 18.97 -49.58
C PRO A 256 10.39 17.57 -49.57
N TYR A 257 9.07 17.50 -49.39
CA TYR A 257 8.30 16.28 -49.55
C TYR A 257 7.40 16.36 -50.80
N PRO A 258 7.50 15.43 -51.76
CA PRO A 258 8.62 14.51 -51.97
C PRO A 258 9.89 15.26 -52.45
N GLU A 259 11.07 14.66 -52.27
CA GLU A 259 12.23 15.01 -53.09
C GLU A 259 12.08 14.39 -54.48
N ILE A 260 12.52 15.09 -55.52
CA ILE A 260 12.31 14.67 -56.91
C ILE A 260 13.66 14.54 -57.61
N TYR A 261 13.90 13.36 -58.18
CA TYR A 261 15.03 13.06 -59.04
C TYR A 261 14.51 12.74 -60.44
N ASN A 262 15.22 13.15 -61.48
CA ASN A 262 14.82 12.84 -62.86
C ASN A 262 15.81 11.85 -63.46
N ASP A 263 15.30 10.70 -63.92
CA ASP A 263 16.02 9.74 -64.72
C ASP A 263 15.46 9.74 -66.15
N GLN A 264 16.25 10.21 -67.11
CA GLN A 264 15.88 10.23 -68.55
C GLN A 264 14.50 10.83 -68.87
N GLY A 265 14.04 11.80 -68.06
CA GLY A 265 12.75 12.46 -68.21
C GLY A 265 11.59 11.82 -67.44
N LYS A 266 11.81 10.70 -66.74
CA LYS A 266 10.89 10.08 -65.78
C LYS A 266 11.22 10.53 -64.34
N PRO A 267 10.25 11.04 -63.56
CA PRO A 267 10.48 11.46 -62.18
C PRO A 267 10.50 10.24 -61.24
N CYS A 268 11.43 10.25 -60.29
CA CYS A 268 11.49 9.35 -59.13
C CYS A 268 11.32 10.18 -57.85
N LEU A 269 10.36 9.81 -57.01
CA LEU A 269 9.96 10.56 -55.82
C LEU A 269 10.52 9.89 -54.55
N VAL A 270 11.20 10.63 -53.67
CA VAL A 270 11.67 10.12 -52.37
C VAL A 270 10.85 10.71 -51.23
N VAL A 271 10.36 9.86 -50.32
CA VAL A 271 9.55 10.26 -49.16
C VAL A 271 9.98 9.54 -47.88
N THR A 272 9.89 10.26 -46.75
CA THR A 272 10.06 9.76 -45.37
C THR A 272 9.25 10.66 -44.43
N ASP A 273 8.75 10.13 -43.32
CA ASP A 273 7.79 10.80 -42.43
C ASP A 273 8.35 11.20 -41.06
N TYR A 274 9.67 11.18 -40.87
CA TYR A 274 10.40 11.36 -39.60
C TYR A 274 10.59 10.08 -38.79
N ALA A 275 9.98 9.97 -37.60
CA ALA A 275 10.25 8.90 -36.65
C ALA A 275 9.10 8.76 -35.63
N PHE A 276 9.12 7.65 -34.89
CA PHE A 276 8.32 7.39 -33.69
C PHE A 276 6.81 7.34 -33.93
N GLY A 277 6.40 7.35 -35.19
CA GLY A 277 5.01 7.51 -35.57
C GLY A 277 4.38 8.82 -35.11
N LYS A 278 5.18 9.88 -34.97
CA LYS A 278 4.69 11.25 -34.70
C LYS A 278 3.84 11.76 -35.87
N TYR A 279 4.24 11.37 -37.07
CA TYR A 279 3.57 11.68 -38.32
C TYR A 279 3.02 10.41 -38.98
N LEU A 280 2.18 10.62 -39.98
CA LEU A 280 1.81 9.62 -40.98
C LEU A 280 2.17 10.19 -42.35
N GLY A 281 3.11 9.57 -43.04
CA GLY A 281 3.43 9.90 -44.43
C GLY A 281 2.19 9.87 -45.32
N PHE A 282 2.03 10.87 -46.18
CA PHE A 282 0.89 10.98 -47.10
C PHE A 282 1.36 11.53 -48.44
N LEU A 283 1.27 10.72 -49.49
CA LEU A 283 1.62 11.08 -50.86
C LEU A 283 0.50 10.64 -51.80
N LYS A 284 -0.03 11.57 -52.57
CA LYS A 284 -0.93 11.29 -53.70
C LYS A 284 -0.15 11.36 -54.99
N VAL A 285 -0.40 10.42 -55.89
CA VAL A 285 0.21 10.41 -57.22
C VAL A 285 -0.81 10.07 -58.30
N GLU A 286 -0.61 10.63 -59.50
CA GLU A 286 -1.29 10.21 -60.73
C GLU A 286 -0.27 9.52 -61.64
N TYR A 287 -0.45 8.22 -61.85
CA TYR A 287 0.37 7.41 -62.74
C TYR A 287 -0.30 7.27 -64.10
N ASP A 288 0.43 7.62 -65.16
CA ASP A 288 -0.03 7.46 -66.54
C ASP A 288 0.63 6.20 -67.12
N LYS A 289 -0.20 5.20 -67.42
CA LYS A 289 0.25 3.90 -67.94
C LYS A 289 0.85 4.00 -69.34
N GLU A 290 0.31 4.87 -70.20
CA GLU A 290 0.78 5.03 -71.57
C GLU A 290 2.11 5.79 -71.62
N LEU A 291 2.32 6.72 -70.69
CA LEU A 291 3.60 7.42 -70.52
C LEU A 291 4.61 6.66 -69.63
N ASP A 292 4.20 5.55 -69.00
CA ASP A 292 4.95 4.75 -68.02
C ASP A 292 5.62 5.60 -66.92
N ARG A 293 4.88 6.57 -66.35
CA ARG A 293 5.44 7.50 -65.36
C ARG A 293 4.40 8.13 -64.45
N VAL A 294 4.85 8.56 -63.28
CA VAL A 294 4.11 9.53 -62.47
C VAL A 294 4.10 10.89 -63.18
N THR A 295 2.91 11.49 -63.27
CA THR A 295 2.69 12.78 -63.96
C THR A 295 2.31 13.92 -63.02
N LYS A 296 1.68 13.60 -61.89
CA LYS A 296 1.35 14.56 -60.82
C LYS A 296 1.57 13.94 -59.45
N TRP A 297 1.91 14.77 -58.47
CA TRP A 297 2.02 14.39 -57.07
C TRP A 297 1.67 15.56 -56.15
N ASP A 298 1.16 15.25 -54.97
CA ASP A 298 0.90 16.20 -53.89
C ASP A 298 0.92 15.47 -52.53
N GLY A 299 1.26 16.17 -51.45
CA GLY A 299 1.23 15.58 -50.11
C GLY A 299 2.30 16.13 -49.16
N ASN A 300 2.21 15.70 -47.91
CA ASN A 300 3.11 16.01 -46.81
C ASN A 300 2.85 15.05 -45.64
N PRO A 301 3.84 14.76 -44.77
CA PRO A 301 3.59 14.01 -43.54
C PRO A 301 2.53 14.71 -42.66
N ILE A 302 1.55 13.94 -42.21
CA ILE A 302 0.43 14.43 -41.40
C ILE A 302 0.79 14.30 -39.93
N LEU A 303 0.85 15.43 -39.21
CA LEU A 303 1.08 15.42 -37.76
C LEU A 303 -0.11 14.78 -37.02
N LEU A 304 0.15 13.71 -36.27
CA LEU A 304 -0.86 13.00 -35.50
C LEU A 304 -1.09 13.66 -34.13
N ASP A 305 -1.66 14.86 -34.14
CA ASP A 305 -2.01 15.62 -32.92
C ASP A 305 -3.45 15.35 -32.45
N ASN A 306 -4.01 16.15 -31.54
CA ASN A 306 -5.35 15.90 -30.98
C ASN A 306 -6.50 16.18 -31.97
N ARG A 307 -6.24 16.60 -33.21
CA ARG A 307 -7.25 16.63 -34.27
C ARG A 307 -7.71 15.22 -34.66
N PHE A 308 -6.89 14.21 -34.39
CA PHE A 308 -7.25 12.81 -34.57
C PHE A 308 -7.66 12.23 -33.22
N HIS A 309 -8.95 11.90 -33.09
CA HIS A 309 -9.45 11.17 -31.93
C HIS A 309 -8.85 9.76 -31.89
N ALA A 310 -8.60 9.23 -30.69
CA ALA A 310 -8.10 7.88 -30.53
C ALA A 310 -9.14 6.85 -31.01
N ASN A 311 -8.71 5.91 -31.86
CA ASN A 311 -9.56 4.82 -32.32
C ASN A 311 -9.83 3.81 -31.19
N ASN A 312 -11.11 3.52 -30.93
CA ASN A 312 -11.52 2.62 -29.84
C ASN A 312 -10.99 1.18 -29.99
N GLU A 313 -10.82 0.66 -31.20
CA GLU A 313 -10.34 -0.72 -31.43
C GLU A 313 -8.88 -0.86 -30.97
N ILE A 314 -8.03 0.10 -31.36
CA ILE A 314 -6.65 0.14 -30.87
C ILE A 314 -6.62 0.42 -29.38
N GLU A 315 -7.44 1.33 -28.85
CA GLU A 315 -7.46 1.57 -27.40
C GLU A 315 -7.83 0.32 -26.60
N ILE A 316 -8.74 -0.53 -27.10
CA ILE A 316 -9.05 -1.83 -26.48
C ILE A 316 -7.83 -2.76 -26.48
N ILE A 317 -7.11 -2.85 -27.61
CA ILE A 317 -5.88 -3.64 -27.71
C ILE A 317 -4.85 -3.11 -26.71
N LEU A 318 -4.57 -1.81 -26.74
CA LEU A 318 -3.58 -1.17 -25.87
C LEU A 318 -3.95 -1.27 -24.39
N GLU A 319 -5.23 -1.22 -24.02
CA GLU A 319 -5.67 -1.32 -22.61
C GLU A 319 -5.29 -2.66 -21.97
N LEU A 320 -5.33 -3.77 -22.73
CA LEU A 320 -4.92 -5.09 -22.24
C LEU A 320 -3.42 -5.13 -21.89
N TYR A 321 -2.62 -4.51 -22.73
CA TYR A 321 -1.18 -4.41 -22.54
C TYR A 321 -0.82 -3.36 -21.48
N ARG A 322 -1.52 -2.22 -21.41
CA ARG A 322 -1.31 -1.18 -20.38
C ARG A 322 -1.50 -1.72 -18.98
N LYS A 323 -2.46 -2.62 -18.76
CA LYS A 323 -2.65 -3.25 -17.44
C LYS A 323 -1.43 -4.08 -17.01
N GLN A 324 -0.92 -4.91 -17.92
CA GLN A 324 0.28 -5.71 -17.69
C GLN A 324 1.53 -4.83 -17.53
N LEU A 325 1.64 -3.79 -18.36
CA LEU A 325 2.70 -2.81 -18.28
C LEU A 325 2.66 -2.07 -16.93
N HIS A 326 1.48 -1.63 -16.46
CA HIS A 326 1.32 -0.95 -15.18
C HIS A 326 1.66 -1.85 -13.99
N GLU A 327 1.31 -3.13 -14.03
CA GLU A 327 1.72 -4.09 -12.99
C GLU A 327 3.24 -4.27 -12.98
N PHE A 328 3.84 -4.41 -14.16
CA PHE A 328 5.28 -4.52 -14.32
C PHE A 328 6.02 -3.26 -13.87
N THR A 329 5.63 -2.09 -14.37
CA THR A 329 6.32 -0.80 -14.12
C THR A 329 6.26 -0.37 -12.67
N ASN A 330 5.20 -0.74 -11.94
CA ASN A 330 5.06 -0.44 -10.51
C ASN A 330 5.73 -1.46 -9.59
N THR A 331 6.30 -2.54 -10.12
CA THR A 331 6.99 -3.53 -9.28
C THR A 331 8.23 -2.89 -8.66
N VAL A 332 8.19 -2.68 -7.35
CA VAL A 332 9.31 -2.14 -6.56
C VAL A 332 10.39 -3.21 -6.46
N ILE A 333 11.60 -2.88 -6.94
CA ILE A 333 12.80 -3.74 -6.87
C ILE A 333 13.78 -3.28 -5.80
N GLY A 334 13.55 -2.12 -5.20
CA GLY A 334 14.41 -1.60 -4.14
C GLY A 334 14.06 -0.20 -3.67
N TYR A 335 15.00 0.41 -2.96
CA TYR A 335 14.91 1.75 -2.41
C TYR A 335 16.27 2.44 -2.49
N THR A 336 16.27 3.75 -2.75
CA THR A 336 17.46 4.59 -2.60
C THR A 336 17.21 5.73 -1.62
N ALA A 337 18.17 5.97 -0.72
CA ALA A 337 18.17 7.11 0.20
C ALA A 337 18.85 8.35 -0.41
N VAL A 338 19.53 8.20 -1.55
CA VAL A 338 20.32 9.24 -2.20
C VAL A 338 19.93 9.43 -3.67
N LYS A 339 20.22 10.60 -4.21
CA LYS A 339 19.97 10.91 -5.61
C LYS A 339 20.96 10.12 -6.47
N ILE A 340 20.45 9.32 -7.41
CA ILE A 340 21.27 8.57 -8.37
C ILE A 340 21.33 9.37 -9.68
N ASP A 341 22.46 10.04 -9.91
CA ASP A 341 22.70 10.87 -11.07
C ASP A 341 23.28 10.04 -12.22
N GLY A 342 22.56 10.02 -13.33
CA GLY A 342 22.88 9.31 -14.55
C GLY A 342 22.77 10.19 -15.80
N ARG A 343 22.68 11.52 -15.63
CA ARG A 343 22.42 12.45 -16.74
C ARG A 343 23.54 12.41 -17.76
N PHE A 344 23.21 12.56 -19.05
CA PHE A 344 24.20 12.63 -20.12
C PHE A 344 25.18 13.79 -19.93
N SER A 345 24.69 14.94 -19.47
CA SER A 345 25.52 16.10 -19.13
C SER A 345 26.46 15.88 -17.94
N THR A 346 26.42 14.71 -17.30
CA THR A 346 27.30 14.34 -16.19
C THR A 346 28.06 13.06 -16.53
N CYS A 347 27.39 11.91 -16.67
CA CYS A 347 28.03 10.61 -16.85
C CYS A 347 28.81 10.46 -18.16
N ARG A 348 28.60 11.32 -19.17
CA ARG A 348 29.39 11.28 -20.42
C ARG A 348 30.61 12.19 -20.40
N LEU A 349 30.76 13.02 -19.36
CA LEU A 349 31.82 14.02 -19.26
C LEU A 349 32.70 13.82 -18.03
N GLN A 350 32.19 13.11 -17.02
CA GLN A 350 32.88 12.86 -15.76
C GLN A 350 32.33 11.60 -15.07
N GLU A 351 33.02 11.19 -14.01
CA GLU A 351 32.54 10.16 -13.07
C GLU A 351 31.18 10.55 -12.49
N CYS A 352 30.27 9.58 -12.41
CA CYS A 352 28.94 9.77 -11.82
C CYS A 352 28.58 8.62 -10.89
N ASN A 353 27.76 8.90 -9.87
CA ASN A 353 27.47 7.89 -8.86
C ASN A 353 26.68 6.69 -9.38
N LEU A 354 25.85 6.85 -10.43
CA LEU A 354 25.22 5.72 -11.11
C LEU A 354 26.27 4.84 -11.81
N GLY A 355 27.26 5.44 -12.48
CA GLY A 355 28.34 4.71 -13.12
C GLY A 355 29.18 3.92 -12.12
N ASN A 356 29.52 4.53 -10.98
CA ASN A 356 30.23 3.88 -9.89
C ASN A 356 29.42 2.71 -9.33
N MET A 357 28.14 2.93 -9.03
CA MET A 357 27.22 1.90 -8.54
C MET A 357 27.18 0.68 -9.46
N LEU A 358 27.05 0.89 -10.78
CA LEU A 358 26.96 -0.20 -11.76
C LEU A 358 28.29 -0.95 -11.90
N THR A 359 29.42 -0.24 -11.99
CA THR A 359 30.73 -0.88 -12.16
C THR A 359 31.20 -1.60 -10.90
N ASP A 360 30.97 -1.04 -9.71
CA ASP A 360 31.25 -1.70 -8.44
C ASP A 360 30.37 -2.96 -8.27
N HIS A 361 29.08 -2.86 -8.59
CA HIS A 361 28.18 -3.99 -8.50
C HIS A 361 28.52 -5.09 -9.51
N LEU A 362 28.98 -4.75 -10.72
CA LEU A 362 29.41 -5.71 -11.72
C LEU A 362 30.54 -6.61 -11.18
N ILE A 363 31.53 -6.02 -10.51
CA ILE A 363 32.60 -6.78 -9.85
C ILE A 363 32.02 -7.67 -8.75
N ARG A 364 31.18 -7.12 -7.87
CA ARG A 364 30.54 -7.89 -6.78
C ARG A 364 29.75 -9.09 -7.32
N LYS A 365 28.92 -8.89 -8.33
CA LYS A 365 28.08 -9.93 -8.93
C LYS A 365 28.92 -11.07 -9.51
N VAL A 366 30.02 -10.73 -10.20
CA VAL A 366 30.95 -11.73 -10.73
C VAL A 366 31.68 -12.47 -9.63
N MET A 367 32.02 -11.82 -8.51
CA MET A 367 32.59 -12.50 -7.35
C MET A 367 31.61 -13.54 -6.77
N GLU A 368 30.32 -13.21 -6.68
CA GLU A 368 29.26 -14.08 -6.15
C GLU A 368 28.92 -15.28 -7.06
N GLU A 369 28.86 -15.09 -8.38
CA GLU A 369 28.48 -16.13 -9.35
C GLU A 369 29.59 -17.15 -9.64
N SER A 370 30.78 -16.93 -9.09
CA SER A 370 31.96 -17.60 -9.60
C SER A 370 32.32 -18.90 -8.86
N ASP A 371 32.12 -20.03 -9.57
CA ASP A 371 33.00 -21.22 -9.52
C ASP A 371 34.44 -20.90 -10.01
N ILE A 372 34.77 -19.61 -10.24
CA ILE A 372 36.11 -19.16 -10.62
C ILE A 372 36.93 -19.24 -9.35
N ARG A 373 37.67 -20.36 -9.23
CA ARG A 373 38.67 -20.54 -8.18
C ARG A 373 39.51 -19.28 -8.06
N LEU A 374 39.31 -18.52 -6.98
CA LEU A 374 40.39 -17.86 -6.26
C LEU A 374 41.55 -18.86 -6.31
N THR A 375 42.66 -18.49 -6.96
CA THR A 375 43.76 -19.42 -7.26
C THR A 375 44.01 -20.34 -6.06
N GLU A 376 44.24 -21.63 -6.28
CA GLU A 376 44.40 -22.66 -5.21
C GLU A 376 45.45 -22.28 -4.14
N ASN A 377 46.21 -21.21 -4.37
CA ASN A 377 47.23 -20.63 -3.51
C ASN A 377 46.79 -19.39 -2.70
N GLY A 378 45.50 -18.99 -2.72
CA GLY A 378 44.96 -17.94 -1.85
C GLY A 378 45.46 -16.52 -2.13
N GLY A 379 45.90 -16.22 -3.36
CA GLY A 379 46.54 -14.94 -3.71
C GLY A 379 45.64 -13.88 -4.37
N SER A 380 44.50 -14.27 -4.95
CA SER A 380 43.61 -13.37 -5.71
C SER A 380 42.26 -13.24 -5.01
N TRP A 381 41.72 -12.02 -4.88
CA TRP A 381 40.43 -11.76 -4.19
C TRP A 381 39.25 -11.53 -5.14
N ALA A 382 39.49 -11.32 -6.44
CA ALA A 382 38.45 -11.18 -7.45
C ALA A 382 38.92 -11.70 -8.82
N PRO A 383 38.04 -12.35 -9.61
CA PRO A 383 38.35 -12.79 -10.97
C PRO A 383 38.78 -11.65 -11.92
N ALA A 384 38.26 -10.45 -11.69
CA ALA A 384 38.65 -9.22 -12.35
C ALA A 384 38.50 -8.07 -11.35
N PRO A 385 39.58 -7.34 -11.03
CA PRO A 385 39.53 -6.24 -10.08
C PRO A 385 39.07 -4.93 -10.73
N ILE A 386 38.89 -4.90 -12.06
CA ILE A 386 38.54 -3.73 -12.86
C ILE A 386 37.29 -4.00 -13.70
N ALA A 387 36.36 -3.04 -13.72
CA ALA A 387 35.16 -3.07 -14.55
C ALA A 387 34.98 -1.73 -15.26
N LEU A 388 34.63 -1.79 -16.56
CA LEU A 388 34.45 -0.62 -17.41
C LEU A 388 33.08 -0.68 -18.09
N ILE A 389 32.32 0.41 -17.99
CA ILE A 389 31.05 0.59 -18.70
C ILE A 389 31.13 1.89 -19.49
N ASN A 390 30.92 1.84 -20.80
CA ASN A 390 30.76 3.05 -21.61
C ASN A 390 29.47 3.78 -21.20
N SER A 391 29.54 5.09 -21.02
CA SER A 391 28.42 5.94 -20.64
C SER A 391 27.26 5.94 -21.65
N GLY A 392 27.49 5.47 -22.87
CA GLY A 392 26.48 5.16 -23.87
C GLY A 392 25.60 3.97 -23.51
N GLY A 393 26.04 3.07 -22.62
CA GLY A 393 25.19 2.03 -22.04
C GLY A 393 24.13 2.60 -21.10
N ILE A 394 24.45 3.68 -20.37
CA ILE A 394 23.55 4.32 -19.40
C ILE A 394 22.63 5.30 -20.14
N ARG A 395 21.32 5.02 -20.16
CA ARG A 395 20.33 5.79 -20.93
C ARG A 395 19.46 6.71 -20.12
N ASN A 396 19.31 6.43 -18.84
CA ASN A 396 18.47 7.24 -17.97
C ASN A 396 18.98 7.19 -16.53
N TYR A 397 18.27 7.89 -15.65
CA TYR A 397 18.62 8.04 -14.24
C TYR A 397 17.37 8.18 -13.38
N LEU A 398 17.55 8.03 -12.06
CA LEU A 398 16.48 8.29 -11.12
C LEU A 398 16.29 9.80 -10.97
N LYS A 399 15.18 10.32 -11.50
CA LYS A 399 14.84 11.75 -11.41
C LYS A 399 14.58 12.21 -9.97
N ARG A 400 14.23 11.28 -9.09
CA ARG A 400 13.90 11.53 -7.68
C ARG A 400 15.14 11.48 -6.78
N TYR A 401 15.06 12.21 -5.67
CA TYR A 401 16.14 12.30 -4.68
C TYR A 401 16.26 11.05 -3.80
N SER A 402 15.13 10.44 -3.43
CA SER A 402 15.06 9.21 -2.66
C SER A 402 13.71 8.55 -2.90
N GLY A 403 13.56 7.29 -2.52
CA GLY A 403 12.30 6.56 -2.66
C GLY A 403 12.47 5.16 -3.26
N ASN A 404 11.32 4.51 -3.48
CA ASN A 404 11.25 3.22 -4.14
C ASN A 404 11.89 3.30 -5.53
N VAL A 405 12.54 2.23 -5.95
CA VAL A 405 13.06 1.99 -7.29
C VAL A 405 12.24 0.85 -7.89
N THR A 406 11.75 1.01 -9.12
CA THR A 406 10.88 0.03 -9.78
C THR A 406 11.56 -0.61 -10.97
N LEU A 407 10.93 -1.67 -11.51
CA LEU A 407 11.38 -2.28 -12.77
C LEU A 407 11.42 -1.25 -13.91
N GLU A 408 10.45 -0.34 -13.99
CA GLU A 408 10.47 0.74 -15.01
C GLU A 408 11.76 1.54 -14.96
N ASP A 409 12.23 1.91 -13.77
CA ASP A 409 13.48 2.65 -13.67
C ASP A 409 14.68 1.81 -14.14
N ALA A 410 14.74 0.52 -13.77
CA ALA A 410 15.85 -0.34 -14.18
C ALA A 410 15.93 -0.50 -15.70
N TYR A 411 14.79 -0.80 -16.34
CA TYR A 411 14.71 -0.89 -17.80
C TYR A 411 14.91 0.46 -18.48
N SER A 412 14.64 1.58 -17.81
CA SER A 412 14.97 2.90 -18.35
C SER A 412 16.46 3.22 -18.26
N ILE A 413 17.14 2.77 -17.20
CA ILE A 413 18.55 3.07 -16.91
C ILE A 413 19.49 2.32 -17.87
N MET A 414 19.34 0.99 -17.99
CA MET A 414 20.13 0.15 -18.92
C MET A 414 19.17 -0.74 -19.74
N PRO A 415 18.68 -0.28 -20.92
CA PRO A 415 17.61 -0.97 -21.67
C PRO A 415 18.07 -2.08 -22.63
N PHE A 416 19.37 -2.30 -22.83
CA PHE A 416 19.85 -3.03 -24.02
C PHE A 416 19.80 -4.55 -23.91
N GLY A 417 19.76 -5.09 -22.69
CA GLY A 417 19.95 -6.53 -22.50
C GLY A 417 21.34 -6.99 -22.94
N THR A 418 22.34 -6.11 -22.86
CA THR A 418 23.72 -6.41 -23.26
C THR A 418 24.37 -7.29 -22.19
N GLN A 419 25.01 -8.39 -22.59
CA GLN A 419 25.73 -9.24 -21.64
C GLN A 419 27.09 -8.65 -21.28
N TYR A 420 27.68 -9.16 -20.21
CA TYR A 420 29.05 -8.82 -19.81
C TYR A 420 30.02 -9.95 -20.13
N ILE A 421 31.29 -9.60 -20.32
CA ILE A 421 32.36 -10.53 -20.62
C ILE A 421 33.58 -10.22 -19.76
N LEU A 422 34.23 -11.28 -19.32
CA LEU A 422 35.56 -11.26 -18.73
C LEU A 422 36.60 -11.49 -19.83
N LEU A 423 37.54 -10.56 -19.94
CA LEU A 423 38.68 -10.64 -20.85
C LEU A 423 39.96 -10.15 -20.18
N GLU A 424 41.11 -10.35 -20.83
CA GLU A 424 42.41 -9.92 -20.33
C GLU A 424 43.09 -9.04 -21.38
N VAL A 425 43.50 -7.83 -21.00
CA VAL A 425 44.19 -6.89 -21.90
C VAL A 425 45.62 -6.65 -21.44
N THR A 426 46.53 -6.41 -22.39
CA THR A 426 47.90 -5.97 -22.09
C THR A 426 47.93 -4.52 -21.64
N GLY A 427 48.98 -4.11 -20.93
CA GLY A 427 49.20 -2.71 -20.53
C GLY A 427 49.02 -1.70 -21.67
N PRO A 428 49.62 -1.88 -22.88
CA PRO A 428 49.44 -0.97 -24.00
C PRO A 428 47.99 -0.90 -24.51
N GLN A 429 47.30 -2.04 -24.57
CA GLN A 429 45.87 -2.08 -24.93
C GLN A 429 45.02 -1.34 -23.91
N LEU A 430 45.32 -1.48 -22.61
CA LEU A 430 44.60 -0.75 -21.55
C LEU A 430 44.79 0.76 -21.66
N MET A 431 46.01 1.22 -21.98
CA MET A 431 46.27 2.64 -22.23
C MET A 431 45.44 3.15 -23.42
N GLU A 432 45.38 2.40 -24.52
CA GLU A 432 44.57 2.73 -25.69
C GLU A 432 43.06 2.82 -25.36
N ILE A 433 42.55 1.93 -24.50
CA ILE A 433 41.16 1.96 -24.01
C ILE A 433 40.86 3.28 -23.29
N PHE A 434 41.72 3.68 -22.34
CA PHE A 434 41.53 4.94 -21.61
C PHE A 434 41.74 6.18 -22.50
N GLU A 435 42.65 6.14 -23.47
CA GLU A 435 42.78 7.20 -24.47
C GLU A 435 41.52 7.33 -25.35
N ASN A 436 40.93 6.22 -25.79
CA ASN A 436 39.70 6.24 -26.57
C ASN A 436 38.50 6.79 -25.77
N SER A 437 38.45 6.52 -24.45
CA SER A 437 37.40 7.06 -23.56
C SER A 437 37.21 8.58 -23.69
N VAL A 438 38.29 9.31 -24.02
CA VAL A 438 38.27 10.78 -24.15
C VAL A 438 38.65 11.25 -25.55
N SER A 439 38.70 10.39 -26.57
CA SER A 439 39.14 10.75 -27.93
C SER A 439 38.21 11.77 -28.59
N GLN A 440 36.89 11.64 -28.40
CA GLN A 440 35.87 12.59 -28.85
C GLN A 440 35.22 13.36 -27.70
N TYR A 441 36.00 13.76 -26.70
CA TYR A 441 35.51 14.60 -25.62
C TYR A 441 35.08 15.97 -26.18
N TRP A 442 33.78 16.29 -26.09
CA TRP A 442 33.23 17.60 -26.44
C TRP A 442 32.17 18.03 -25.40
N PRO A 443 32.26 19.23 -24.80
CA PRO A 443 31.33 19.67 -23.74
C PRO A 443 29.85 19.64 -24.14
N ASP A 444 29.57 19.85 -25.43
CA ASP A 444 28.22 19.90 -26.02
C ASP A 444 27.86 18.64 -26.85
N GLY A 445 28.69 17.60 -26.87
CA GLY A 445 28.62 16.49 -27.85
C GLY A 445 28.06 15.17 -27.28
N PRO A 446 27.14 14.47 -27.97
CA PRO A 446 26.42 13.32 -27.42
C PRO A 446 27.09 11.96 -27.71
N TRP A 447 28.36 11.75 -27.35
CA TRP A 447 29.06 10.47 -27.61
C TRP A 447 29.09 9.56 -26.38
N GLY A 448 28.87 8.26 -26.57
CA GLY A 448 28.73 7.26 -25.51
C GLY A 448 30.03 6.69 -24.94
N ARG A 449 31.19 7.05 -25.52
CA ARG A 449 32.47 6.36 -25.28
C ARG A 449 33.11 6.60 -23.90
N PHE A 450 32.72 7.65 -23.18
CA PHE A 450 33.33 7.97 -21.88
C PHE A 450 33.10 6.83 -20.88
N LEU A 451 34.15 6.36 -20.21
CA LEU A 451 34.12 5.20 -19.33
C LEU A 451 33.72 5.58 -17.90
N GLN A 452 32.75 4.84 -17.36
CA GLN A 452 32.52 4.69 -15.93
C GLN A 452 33.34 3.48 -15.44
N ILE A 453 33.92 3.57 -14.25
CA ILE A 453 35.06 2.75 -13.86
C ILE A 453 34.90 2.25 -12.41
N SER A 454 35.15 0.96 -12.19
CA SER A 454 35.57 0.43 -10.89
C SER A 454 36.96 -0.16 -11.01
N GLY A 455 37.79 0.01 -9.97
CA GLY A 455 39.12 -0.58 -9.92
C GLY A 455 40.24 0.17 -10.65
N ALA A 456 40.01 1.37 -11.18
CA ALA A 456 41.08 2.24 -11.68
C ALA A 456 40.91 3.69 -11.19
N ARG A 457 42.02 4.43 -11.13
CA ARG A 457 42.06 5.88 -10.90
C ARG A 457 42.78 6.49 -12.09
N VAL A 458 42.08 7.35 -12.83
CA VAL A 458 42.61 7.97 -14.04
C VAL A 458 42.45 9.48 -13.95
N ALA A 459 43.47 10.21 -14.38
CA ALA A 459 43.40 11.65 -14.59
C ALA A 459 43.68 11.95 -16.06
N TYR A 460 42.88 12.83 -16.66
CA TYR A 460 43.03 13.22 -18.05
C TYR A 460 43.49 14.68 -18.18
N ASN A 461 44.39 14.95 -19.12
CA ASN A 461 44.71 16.29 -19.60
C ASN A 461 44.13 16.49 -21.00
N LEU A 462 42.92 17.06 -21.05
CA LEU A 462 42.17 17.27 -22.29
C LEU A 462 42.78 18.32 -23.24
N SER A 463 43.77 19.10 -22.78
CA SER A 463 44.51 20.03 -23.64
C SER A 463 45.51 19.32 -24.56
N MET A 464 45.79 18.04 -24.31
CA MET A 464 46.69 17.24 -25.12
C MET A 464 46.00 16.72 -26.40
N PRO A 465 46.77 16.42 -27.47
CA PRO A 465 46.25 15.76 -28.67
C PRO A 465 45.54 14.45 -28.35
N VAL A 466 44.54 14.09 -29.17
CA VAL A 466 43.87 12.78 -29.10
C VAL A 466 44.92 11.67 -29.16
N GLY A 467 44.83 10.70 -28.25
CA GLY A 467 45.82 9.61 -28.10
C GLY A 467 46.99 9.94 -27.16
N SER A 468 46.98 11.08 -26.48
CA SER A 468 47.95 11.44 -25.43
C SER A 468 47.33 12.23 -24.28
N ARG A 469 46.07 11.94 -23.95
CA ARG A 469 45.26 12.64 -22.95
C ARG A 469 45.28 11.99 -21.57
N VAL A 470 45.69 10.74 -21.42
CA VAL A 470 45.85 10.10 -20.11
C VAL A 470 47.09 10.69 -19.42
N HIS A 471 46.86 11.40 -18.31
CA HIS A 471 47.93 12.01 -17.52
C HIS A 471 48.51 11.06 -16.47
N SER A 472 47.64 10.31 -15.80
CA SER A 472 48.03 9.28 -14.83
C SER A 472 46.99 8.16 -14.81
N LEU A 473 47.44 6.92 -14.68
CA LEU A 473 46.60 5.73 -14.56
C LEU A 473 47.11 4.82 -13.43
N GLN A 474 46.27 4.55 -12.44
CA GLN A 474 46.53 3.61 -11.36
C GLN A 474 45.44 2.53 -11.33
N LEU A 475 45.82 1.28 -11.07
CA LEU A 475 44.96 0.12 -11.18
C LEU A 475 44.90 -0.64 -9.85
N ARG A 476 43.72 -1.12 -9.49
CA ARG A 476 43.49 -1.92 -8.28
C ARG A 476 44.00 -3.33 -8.53
N CYS A 477 44.94 -3.75 -7.72
CA CYS A 477 45.50 -5.09 -7.80
C CYS A 477 44.47 -6.16 -7.41
N GLY A 478 44.32 -7.19 -8.26
CA GLY A 478 43.49 -8.38 -8.02
C GLY A 478 44.25 -9.52 -7.33
N ASP A 479 45.53 -9.70 -7.70
CA ASP A 479 46.42 -10.73 -7.17
C ASP A 479 47.24 -10.21 -5.97
N CYS A 480 46.54 -9.71 -4.97
CA CYS A 480 47.13 -9.32 -3.69
C CYS A 480 46.19 -9.63 -2.53
N PRO A 481 46.72 -10.01 -1.35
CA PRO A 481 45.89 -10.29 -0.18
C PRO A 481 45.06 -9.09 0.29
N ILE A 482 45.55 -7.87 0.04
CA ILE A 482 44.88 -6.61 0.39
C ILE A 482 44.83 -5.75 -0.88
N PRO A 483 43.63 -5.38 -1.38
CA PRO A 483 43.50 -4.56 -2.57
C PRO A 483 44.19 -3.20 -2.40
N SER A 484 45.11 -2.88 -3.30
CA SER A 484 45.82 -1.59 -3.33
C SER A 484 45.92 -1.07 -4.77
N TYR A 485 45.97 0.25 -4.95
CA TYR A 485 46.23 0.85 -6.26
C TYR A 485 47.73 0.92 -6.54
N ARG A 486 48.13 0.54 -7.75
CA ARG A 486 49.51 0.64 -8.27
C ARG A 486 49.51 1.38 -9.60
N ASP A 487 50.62 2.00 -9.97
CA ASP A 487 50.74 2.66 -11.26
C ASP A 487 50.64 1.63 -12.40
N TRP A 488 50.10 2.05 -13.54
CA TRP A 488 50.01 1.23 -14.75
C TRP A 488 51.40 0.76 -15.21
N ASP A 489 51.51 -0.52 -15.58
CA ASP A 489 52.71 -1.13 -16.13
C ASP A 489 52.44 -1.64 -17.57
N PRO A 490 53.21 -1.21 -18.59
CA PRO A 490 53.08 -1.73 -19.95
C PRO A 490 53.42 -3.21 -20.11
N GLU A 491 54.14 -3.82 -19.18
CA GLU A 491 54.54 -5.24 -19.26
C GLU A 491 53.53 -6.18 -18.55
N GLU A 492 52.54 -5.64 -17.84
CA GLU A 492 51.50 -6.42 -17.16
C GLU A 492 50.25 -6.65 -18.03
N SER A 493 49.48 -7.67 -17.66
CA SER A 493 48.15 -7.95 -18.19
C SER A 493 47.09 -7.73 -17.12
N TYR A 494 45.92 -7.24 -17.53
CA TYR A 494 44.85 -6.80 -16.64
C TYR A 494 43.52 -7.49 -17.00
N PRO A 495 42.93 -8.29 -16.08
CA PRO A 495 41.60 -8.83 -16.28
C PRO A 495 40.54 -7.74 -16.11
N LEU A 496 39.65 -7.62 -17.08
CA LEU A 496 38.59 -6.60 -17.16
C LEU A 496 37.21 -7.21 -17.34
N LEU A 497 36.21 -6.57 -16.74
CA LEU A 497 34.80 -6.78 -17.03
C LEU A 497 34.28 -5.65 -17.93
N ILE A 498 33.78 -6.00 -19.10
CA ILE A 498 33.18 -5.05 -20.06
C ILE A 498 31.89 -5.59 -20.65
N SER A 499 31.11 -4.75 -21.32
CA SER A 499 29.93 -5.19 -22.07
C SER A 499 30.32 -5.90 -23.37
N THR A 500 29.50 -6.83 -23.85
CA THR A 500 29.70 -7.48 -25.16
C THR A 500 29.61 -6.49 -26.32
N PHE A 501 28.96 -5.34 -26.13
CA PHE A 501 28.93 -4.24 -27.10
C PHE A 501 30.34 -3.65 -27.30
N MET A 502 31.02 -3.30 -26.20
CA MET A 502 32.41 -2.81 -26.26
C MET A 502 33.35 -3.90 -26.79
N ALA A 503 33.18 -5.15 -26.35
CA ALA A 503 34.03 -6.27 -26.79
C ALA A 503 34.01 -6.48 -28.32
N LYS A 504 32.90 -6.15 -28.98
CA LYS A 504 32.71 -6.21 -30.43
C LYS A 504 33.22 -4.96 -31.18
N GLY A 505 33.82 -3.99 -30.47
CA GLY A 505 34.32 -2.75 -31.06
C GLY A 505 33.34 -1.58 -31.05
N GLY A 506 32.21 -1.69 -30.34
CA GLY A 506 31.28 -0.57 -30.17
C GLY A 506 31.94 0.67 -29.56
N ASP A 507 31.43 1.86 -29.86
CA ASP A 507 32.01 3.16 -29.45
C ASP A 507 33.51 3.34 -29.83
N ASP A 508 33.90 2.79 -30.98
CA ASP A 508 35.27 2.80 -31.52
C ASP A 508 36.31 2.10 -30.62
N PHE A 509 35.90 1.22 -29.71
CA PHE A 509 36.83 0.40 -28.92
C PHE A 509 37.41 -0.77 -29.76
N SER A 510 38.04 -0.43 -30.88
CA SER A 510 38.63 -1.35 -31.89
C SER A 510 39.72 -2.27 -31.35
N VAL A 511 40.24 -1.98 -30.17
CA VAL A 511 41.20 -2.81 -29.43
C VAL A 511 40.62 -4.18 -29.04
N PHE A 512 39.33 -4.25 -28.68
CA PHE A 512 38.75 -5.47 -28.08
C PHE A 512 38.48 -6.64 -29.03
N PRO A 513 38.05 -6.46 -30.31
CA PRO A 513 37.81 -7.58 -31.22
C PRO A 513 38.98 -8.55 -31.38
N ASN A 514 40.21 -8.10 -31.12
CA ASN A 514 41.44 -8.89 -31.21
C ASN A 514 41.93 -9.43 -29.85
N VAL A 515 41.20 -9.18 -28.77
CA VAL A 515 41.54 -9.66 -27.42
C VAL A 515 40.89 -11.03 -27.19
N PRO A 516 41.65 -12.04 -26.74
CA PRO A 516 41.08 -13.35 -26.41
C PRO A 516 39.99 -13.24 -25.34
N ASN A 517 38.80 -13.77 -25.66
CA ASN A 517 37.69 -13.83 -24.72
C ASN A 517 37.93 -14.94 -23.68
N HIS A 518 37.83 -14.61 -22.39
CA HIS A 518 38.00 -15.60 -21.33
C HIS A 518 36.65 -16.22 -20.91
N LYS A 519 35.60 -15.41 -20.70
CA LYS A 519 34.30 -15.93 -20.26
C LYS A 519 33.13 -14.96 -20.52
N LEU A 520 32.09 -15.43 -21.21
CA LEU A 520 30.81 -14.73 -21.31
C LEU A 520 30.00 -14.93 -20.01
N LEU A 521 29.42 -13.86 -19.48
CA LEU A 521 28.62 -13.86 -18.25
C LEU A 521 27.13 -14.02 -18.57
N ASN A 522 26.41 -14.74 -17.72
CA ASN A 522 25.03 -15.14 -17.96
C ASN A 522 24.00 -14.18 -17.34
N PHE A 523 24.28 -12.89 -17.42
CA PHE A 523 23.34 -11.83 -17.06
C PHE A 523 23.57 -10.61 -17.95
N THR A 524 22.56 -9.74 -17.96
CA THR A 524 22.51 -8.53 -18.78
C THR A 524 22.72 -7.27 -17.95
N ASP A 525 22.96 -6.15 -18.63
CA ASP A 525 23.00 -4.81 -18.06
C ASP A 525 21.73 -4.41 -17.31
N THR A 526 20.54 -4.75 -17.80
CA THR A 526 19.29 -4.50 -17.05
C THR A 526 19.23 -5.35 -15.78
N GLU A 527 19.57 -6.64 -15.87
CA GLU A 527 19.59 -7.53 -14.72
C GLU A 527 20.60 -7.08 -13.66
N LEU A 528 21.73 -6.50 -14.06
CA LEU A 528 22.68 -5.89 -13.15
C LEU A 528 22.04 -4.76 -12.32
N VAL A 529 21.23 -3.89 -12.94
CA VAL A 529 20.51 -2.82 -12.20
C VAL A 529 19.50 -3.43 -11.23
N ILE A 530 18.72 -4.43 -11.69
CA ILE A 530 17.70 -5.10 -10.88
C ILE A 530 18.33 -5.81 -9.69
N ASP A 531 19.40 -6.55 -9.93
CA ASP A 531 20.14 -7.29 -8.91
C ASP A 531 20.72 -6.34 -7.87
N PHE A 532 21.32 -5.22 -8.29
CA PHE A 532 21.82 -4.21 -7.37
C PHE A 532 20.76 -3.78 -6.37
N PHE A 533 19.60 -3.34 -6.86
CA PHE A 533 18.55 -2.82 -5.98
C PHE A 533 17.91 -3.93 -5.15
N ARG A 534 17.76 -5.15 -5.66
CA ARG A 534 17.20 -6.24 -4.85
C ARG A 534 18.12 -6.70 -3.74
N THR A 535 19.42 -6.72 -3.98
CA THR A 535 20.43 -7.23 -3.05
C THR A 535 20.98 -6.15 -2.11
N SER A 536 20.89 -4.88 -2.51
CA SER A 536 21.47 -3.75 -1.78
C SER A 536 20.42 -2.80 -1.20
N SER A 537 19.13 -3.06 -1.40
CA SER A 537 18.06 -2.32 -0.72
C SER A 537 17.80 -2.87 0.68
N PRO A 538 17.42 -2.01 1.64
CA PRO A 538 17.00 -2.49 2.95
C PRO A 538 15.82 -3.45 2.80
N VAL A 539 15.86 -4.62 3.46
CA VAL A 539 14.72 -5.55 3.45
C VAL A 539 13.81 -5.16 4.61
N TRP A 540 12.63 -4.62 4.29
CA TRP A 540 11.60 -4.33 5.28
C TRP A 540 10.48 -5.38 5.27
N THR A 541 10.13 -5.88 6.46
CA THR A 541 8.98 -6.74 6.66
C THR A 541 7.77 -5.88 7.03
N GLU A 542 6.71 -6.00 6.23
CA GLU A 542 5.43 -5.37 6.52
C GLU A 542 4.68 -6.21 7.57
N LEU A 543 4.20 -5.56 8.63
CA LEU A 543 3.36 -6.18 9.67
C LEU A 543 2.09 -5.36 9.87
N THR A 544 0.94 -6.03 9.87
CA THR A 544 -0.35 -5.42 10.25
C THR A 544 -0.74 -5.90 11.64
N LEU A 545 -0.77 -4.97 12.58
CA LEU A 545 -1.20 -5.16 13.95
C LEU A 545 -2.67 -4.77 14.10
N LEU A 546 -3.49 -5.75 14.43
CA LEU A 546 -4.82 -5.56 14.97
C LEU A 546 -4.77 -5.65 16.48
N HIS A 547 -5.52 -4.81 17.18
CA HIS A 547 -5.61 -4.90 18.63
C HIS A 547 -6.98 -4.51 19.17
N THR A 548 -7.29 -5.00 20.36
CA THR A 548 -8.43 -4.55 21.19
C THR A 548 -8.00 -4.39 22.64
N ASN A 549 -8.66 -3.50 23.38
CA ASN A 549 -8.53 -3.38 24.83
C ASN A 549 -9.90 -3.10 25.49
N ASP A 550 -10.03 -3.45 26.78
CA ASP A 550 -11.17 -3.06 27.64
C ASP A 550 -12.55 -3.40 27.04
N ILE A 551 -12.68 -4.62 26.50
CA ILE A 551 -13.93 -5.07 25.88
C ILE A 551 -15.06 -5.19 26.90
N HIS A 552 -14.75 -5.58 28.15
CA HIS A 552 -15.71 -5.70 29.25
C HIS A 552 -17.00 -6.45 28.86
N ALA A 553 -16.81 -7.66 28.30
CA ALA A 553 -17.88 -8.57 27.89
C ALA A 553 -18.97 -7.94 26.99
N ARG A 554 -18.61 -6.92 26.19
CA ARG A 554 -19.48 -6.30 25.18
C ARG A 554 -19.42 -7.07 23.86
N PHE A 555 -20.24 -8.11 23.76
CA PHE A 555 -20.31 -8.95 22.55
C PHE A 555 -21.40 -8.52 21.57
N THR A 556 -22.40 -7.77 22.03
CA THR A 556 -23.47 -7.16 21.24
C THR A 556 -23.12 -5.73 20.83
N PRO A 557 -23.67 -5.22 19.71
CA PRO A 557 -23.48 -3.83 19.33
C PRO A 557 -24.07 -2.85 20.35
N ILE A 558 -23.38 -1.73 20.54
CA ILE A 558 -23.76 -0.65 21.45
C ILE A 558 -24.04 0.66 20.70
N ASN A 559 -24.79 1.56 21.30
CA ASN A 559 -24.97 2.92 20.80
C ASN A 559 -23.93 3.90 21.41
N ASN A 560 -23.99 5.19 21.04
CA ASN A 560 -23.09 6.22 21.58
C ASN A 560 -23.29 6.51 23.07
N GLU A 561 -24.40 6.06 23.66
CA GLU A 561 -24.64 6.11 25.12
C GLU A 561 -24.08 4.86 25.83
N LEU A 562 -23.35 4.01 25.10
CA LEU A 562 -22.76 2.75 25.55
C LEU A 562 -23.79 1.71 26.05
N LYS A 563 -25.04 1.82 25.57
CA LYS A 563 -26.12 0.87 25.84
C LYS A 563 -26.25 -0.13 24.71
N ASP A 564 -26.78 -1.31 25.02
CA ASP A 564 -27.13 -2.29 24.00
C ASP A 564 -28.09 -1.69 22.97
N CYS A 565 -27.85 -2.03 21.71
CA CYS A 565 -28.61 -1.49 20.61
C CYS A 565 -30.06 -1.95 20.58
N THR A 566 -30.97 -0.97 20.58
CA THR A 566 -32.39 -1.20 20.34
C THR A 566 -32.68 -1.36 18.84
N PRO A 567 -33.83 -1.95 18.44
CA PRO A 567 -34.28 -1.95 17.05
C PRO A 567 -34.31 -0.56 16.41
N ALA A 568 -34.63 0.48 17.20
CA ALA A 568 -34.61 1.87 16.74
C ALA A 568 -33.18 2.36 16.43
N ASN A 569 -32.20 2.06 17.28
CA ASN A 569 -30.79 2.42 17.01
C ASN A 569 -30.25 1.71 15.77
N ILE A 570 -30.63 0.44 15.57
CA ILE A 570 -30.25 -0.33 14.37
C ILE A 570 -30.81 0.36 13.12
N ALA A 571 -32.09 0.72 13.12
CA ALA A 571 -32.75 1.42 12.01
C ALA A 571 -32.13 2.81 11.74
N ALA A 572 -31.67 3.51 12.78
CA ALA A 572 -31.02 4.81 12.69
C ALA A 572 -29.52 4.74 12.32
N ASN A 573 -28.95 3.55 12.14
CA ASN A 573 -27.52 3.33 11.95
C ASN A 573 -26.63 3.83 13.10
N GLU A 574 -27.13 3.78 14.33
CA GLU A 574 -26.45 4.28 15.54
C GLU A 574 -25.81 3.16 16.36
N CYS A 575 -25.50 2.02 15.72
CA CYS A 575 -24.99 0.82 16.36
C CYS A 575 -23.56 0.49 15.97
N PHE A 576 -22.70 0.36 16.97
CA PHE A 576 -21.26 0.19 16.82
C PHE A 576 -20.76 -1.03 17.58
N GLY A 577 -19.65 -1.61 17.12
CA GLY A 577 -19.00 -2.72 17.80
C GLY A 577 -19.73 -4.06 17.70
N GLY A 578 -19.54 -4.89 18.74
CA GLY A 578 -20.01 -6.27 18.79
C GLY A 578 -19.08 -7.26 18.10
N ALA A 579 -18.99 -8.46 18.69
CA ALA A 579 -18.06 -9.50 18.25
C ALA A 579 -18.32 -9.95 16.80
N ALA A 580 -19.57 -9.94 16.35
CA ALA A 580 -19.94 -10.35 15.01
C ALA A 580 -19.44 -9.40 13.91
N LYS A 581 -19.48 -8.08 14.16
CA LYS A 581 -18.90 -7.08 13.24
C LYS A 581 -17.38 -7.13 13.27
N ARG A 582 -16.79 -7.29 14.47
CA ARG A 582 -15.34 -7.46 14.65
C ARG A 582 -14.81 -8.64 13.86
N MET A 583 -15.49 -9.79 13.90
CA MET A 583 -15.11 -10.97 13.12
C MET A 583 -15.07 -10.69 11.61
N THR A 584 -16.06 -9.98 11.08
CA THR A 584 -16.08 -9.58 9.67
C THR A 584 -14.90 -8.66 9.33
N ALA A 585 -14.62 -7.66 10.18
CA ALA A 585 -13.50 -6.75 10.00
C ALA A 585 -12.14 -7.49 10.01
N VAL A 586 -11.90 -8.32 11.02
CA VAL A 586 -10.67 -9.12 11.17
C VAL A 586 -10.46 -10.04 9.97
N ARG A 587 -11.50 -10.79 9.56
CA ARG A 587 -11.41 -11.69 8.38
C ARG A 587 -11.12 -10.94 7.09
N ARG A 588 -11.72 -9.75 6.90
CA ARG A 588 -11.45 -8.90 5.73
C ARG A 588 -10.00 -8.43 5.71
N ILE A 589 -9.43 -8.09 6.86
CA ILE A 589 -8.05 -7.62 7.00
C ILE A 589 -7.07 -8.79 6.79
N ARG A 590 -7.29 -9.94 7.43
CA ARG A 590 -6.48 -11.16 7.23
C ARG A 590 -6.51 -11.66 5.79
N LYS A 591 -7.59 -11.44 5.04
CA LYS A 591 -7.64 -11.73 3.59
C LYS A 591 -6.85 -10.72 2.75
N LYS A 592 -6.71 -9.48 3.24
CA LYS A 592 -6.09 -8.38 2.49
C LYS A 592 -4.58 -8.27 2.72
N TYR A 593 -4.11 -8.53 3.93
CA TYR A 593 -2.70 -8.37 4.30
C TYR A 593 -2.09 -9.73 4.65
N LYS A 594 -0.82 -9.92 4.27
CA LYS A 594 -0.09 -11.19 4.41
C LYS A 594 0.26 -11.48 5.87
N ASN A 595 0.95 -10.55 6.51
CA ASN A 595 1.45 -10.68 7.87
C ASN A 595 0.53 -9.90 8.81
N VAL A 596 -0.34 -10.62 9.53
CA VAL A 596 -1.32 -10.02 10.45
C VAL A 596 -1.18 -10.65 11.83
N LEU A 597 -1.10 -9.80 12.84
CA LEU A 597 -1.09 -10.19 14.24
C LEU A 597 -2.28 -9.53 14.95
N PHE A 598 -3.08 -10.30 15.68
CA PHE A 598 -4.27 -9.82 16.37
C PHE A 598 -4.15 -10.02 17.88
N LEU A 599 -3.96 -8.91 18.60
CA LEU A 599 -3.65 -8.88 20.02
C LEU A 599 -4.82 -8.34 20.85
N ASP A 600 -4.85 -8.72 22.13
CA ASP A 600 -5.74 -8.11 23.11
C ASP A 600 -4.94 -7.62 24.31
N ALA A 601 -5.20 -6.40 24.78
CA ALA A 601 -4.48 -5.78 25.90
C ALA A 601 -5.20 -5.90 27.25
N GLY A 602 -6.10 -6.87 27.43
CA GLY A 602 -6.72 -7.19 28.72
C GLY A 602 -8.08 -6.55 28.96
N ASP A 603 -8.70 -6.93 30.09
CA ASP A 603 -10.05 -6.54 30.53
C ASP A 603 -11.16 -6.97 29.54
N GLN A 604 -11.12 -8.24 29.16
CA GLN A 604 -12.27 -8.92 28.54
C GLN A 604 -13.35 -9.22 29.58
N TYR A 605 -12.93 -9.43 30.83
CA TYR A 605 -13.78 -9.73 31.98
C TYR A 605 -14.61 -8.51 32.42
N GLN A 606 -15.68 -8.82 33.17
CA GLN A 606 -16.61 -7.85 33.75
C GLN A 606 -17.44 -7.07 32.72
N GLY A 607 -18.43 -6.29 33.16
CA GLY A 607 -19.07 -5.23 32.37
C GLY A 607 -20.50 -5.48 31.90
N THR A 608 -20.89 -6.73 31.66
CA THR A 608 -22.26 -7.10 31.23
C THR A 608 -22.75 -8.38 31.89
N LEU A 609 -24.06 -8.65 31.75
CA LEU A 609 -24.65 -9.93 32.15
C LEU A 609 -24.02 -11.15 31.47
N TRP A 610 -23.35 -10.96 30.32
CA TRP A 610 -22.62 -12.04 29.65
C TRP A 610 -21.54 -12.61 30.57
N TYR A 611 -20.76 -11.74 31.24
CA TYR A 611 -19.76 -12.22 32.18
C TYR A 611 -20.38 -12.73 33.48
N VAL A 612 -21.42 -12.06 34.00
CA VAL A 612 -22.09 -12.46 35.24
C VAL A 612 -22.60 -13.91 35.15
N LEU A 613 -23.25 -14.26 34.04
CA LEU A 613 -23.84 -15.59 33.85
C LEU A 613 -22.85 -16.63 33.33
N PHE A 614 -22.06 -16.28 32.32
CA PHE A 614 -21.28 -17.26 31.56
C PHE A 614 -19.78 -17.25 31.90
N ARG A 615 -19.31 -16.26 32.66
CA ARG A 615 -17.92 -16.17 33.15
C ARG A 615 -16.91 -16.28 32.00
N HIS A 616 -15.82 -17.01 32.23
CA HIS A 616 -14.77 -17.29 31.25
C HIS A 616 -15.30 -17.91 29.96
N LYS A 617 -16.39 -18.70 30.02
CA LYS A 617 -16.81 -19.56 28.91
C LYS A 617 -17.23 -18.78 27.67
N ALA A 618 -18.05 -17.74 27.86
CA ALA A 618 -18.47 -16.87 26.75
C ALA A 618 -17.27 -16.09 26.16
N ILE A 619 -16.36 -15.62 27.02
CA ILE A 619 -15.15 -14.90 26.61
C ILE A 619 -14.24 -15.80 25.79
N ALA A 620 -13.92 -17.00 26.29
CA ALA A 620 -13.09 -17.97 25.61
C ALA A 620 -13.68 -18.35 24.25
N ASP A 621 -14.98 -18.64 24.16
CA ASP A 621 -15.63 -18.99 22.90
C ASP A 621 -15.58 -17.87 21.86
N VAL A 622 -15.87 -16.63 22.27
CA VAL A 622 -15.84 -15.47 21.37
C VAL A 622 -14.41 -15.19 20.89
N MET A 623 -13.43 -15.18 21.79
CA MET A 623 -12.04 -14.91 21.42
C MET A 623 -11.43 -16.03 20.57
N ASN A 624 -11.71 -17.30 20.90
CA ASN A 624 -11.28 -18.44 20.10
C ASN A 624 -11.86 -18.39 18.69
N ALA A 625 -13.13 -18.03 18.55
CA ALA A 625 -13.78 -17.90 17.23
C ALA A 625 -13.21 -16.73 16.42
N LEU A 626 -12.87 -15.61 17.07
CA LEU A 626 -12.15 -14.49 16.45
C LEU A 626 -10.71 -14.83 16.07
N SER A 627 -10.17 -15.91 16.65
CA SER A 627 -8.81 -16.39 16.46
C SER A 627 -7.80 -15.29 16.79
N TYR A 628 -7.86 -14.76 18.03
CA TYR A 628 -6.78 -13.92 18.56
C TYR A 628 -5.46 -14.68 18.53
N ASP A 629 -4.36 -13.95 18.31
CA ASP A 629 -3.00 -14.52 18.26
C ASP A 629 -2.34 -14.51 19.65
N ALA A 630 -2.62 -13.50 20.48
CA ALA A 630 -2.25 -13.47 21.89
C ALA A 630 -3.10 -12.46 22.68
N MET A 631 -3.14 -12.60 24.01
CA MET A 631 -3.81 -11.68 24.94
C MET A 631 -2.91 -11.39 26.15
N ALA A 632 -2.82 -10.14 26.57
CA ALA A 632 -2.27 -9.78 27.87
C ALA A 632 -3.38 -9.83 28.95
N LEU A 633 -3.02 -10.16 30.19
CA LEU A 633 -3.97 -10.05 31.30
C LEU A 633 -4.26 -8.58 31.65
N GLY A 634 -5.52 -8.29 31.96
CA GLY A 634 -5.95 -7.08 32.63
C GLY A 634 -6.26 -7.31 34.11
N ASN A 635 -6.64 -6.25 34.81
CA ASN A 635 -6.98 -6.36 36.23
C ASN A 635 -8.28 -7.12 36.46
N HIS A 636 -9.28 -6.99 35.57
CA HIS A 636 -10.59 -7.61 35.74
C HIS A 636 -10.57 -9.12 35.51
N GLU A 637 -9.54 -9.66 34.84
CA GLU A 637 -9.32 -11.10 34.74
C GLU A 637 -9.15 -11.77 36.13
N PHE A 638 -8.78 -11.01 37.17
CA PHE A 638 -8.62 -11.47 38.55
C PHE A 638 -9.85 -11.25 39.45
N ASP A 639 -11.00 -10.81 38.92
CA ASP A 639 -12.19 -10.44 39.73
C ASP A 639 -12.73 -11.59 40.59
N HIS A 640 -12.42 -12.82 40.17
CA HIS A 640 -12.82 -14.07 40.83
C HIS A 640 -11.59 -14.88 41.30
N ALA A 641 -10.50 -14.17 41.60
CA ALA A 641 -9.21 -14.73 42.01
C ALA A 641 -8.68 -15.77 41.01
N LEU A 642 -7.72 -16.61 41.40
CA LEU A 642 -7.17 -17.61 40.49
C LEU A 642 -8.21 -18.63 40.01
N SER A 643 -9.20 -18.95 40.87
CA SER A 643 -10.29 -19.87 40.53
C SER A 643 -11.13 -19.42 39.32
N GLY A 644 -11.23 -18.10 39.09
CA GLY A 644 -11.92 -17.53 37.94
C GLY A 644 -11.04 -17.41 36.69
N LEU A 645 -9.74 -17.18 36.87
CA LEU A 645 -8.77 -17.00 35.80
C LEU A 645 -8.33 -18.32 35.15
N LEU A 646 -7.98 -19.32 35.95
CA LEU A 646 -7.44 -20.61 35.46
C LEU A 646 -8.32 -21.27 34.38
N PRO A 647 -9.66 -21.29 34.49
CA PRO A 647 -10.51 -21.83 33.43
C PRO A 647 -10.34 -21.12 32.07
N LEU A 648 -10.16 -19.79 32.04
CA LEU A 648 -9.88 -19.09 30.79
C LEU A 648 -8.55 -19.52 30.19
N LEU A 649 -7.51 -19.63 31.01
CA LEU A 649 -6.19 -20.07 30.57
C LEU A 649 -6.22 -21.48 29.96
N ARG A 650 -7.08 -22.38 30.45
CA ARG A 650 -7.27 -23.73 29.89
C ARG A 650 -8.03 -23.73 28.56
N GLU A 651 -9.02 -22.85 28.42
CA GLU A 651 -9.91 -22.84 27.25
C GLU A 651 -9.40 -22.00 26.08
N ALA A 652 -8.53 -21.02 26.34
CA ALA A 652 -7.95 -20.19 25.30
C ALA A 652 -7.07 -21.02 24.35
N LYS A 653 -7.28 -20.83 23.04
CA LYS A 653 -6.49 -21.47 21.97
C LYS A 653 -5.29 -20.64 21.51
N PHE A 654 -4.98 -19.60 22.27
CA PHE A 654 -3.91 -18.64 22.04
C PHE A 654 -3.22 -18.34 23.37
N PRO A 655 -1.93 -17.94 23.36
CA PRO A 655 -1.22 -17.59 24.58
C PRO A 655 -1.86 -16.40 25.28
N ILE A 656 -2.14 -16.59 26.57
CA ILE A 656 -2.45 -15.51 27.51
C ILE A 656 -1.18 -15.19 28.28
N MET A 657 -0.87 -13.90 28.43
CA MET A 657 0.46 -13.45 28.81
C MET A 657 0.46 -12.41 29.93
N ALA A 658 1.44 -12.51 30.83
CA ALA A 658 1.84 -11.44 31.73
C ALA A 658 3.23 -11.76 32.31
N ALA A 659 4.25 -10.99 31.93
CA ALA A 659 5.63 -11.22 32.34
C ALA A 659 5.90 -10.80 33.79
N ASN A 660 5.15 -9.83 34.32
CA ASN A 660 5.32 -9.35 35.69
C ASN A 660 4.45 -10.06 36.74
N VAL A 661 3.74 -11.14 36.39
CA VAL A 661 2.96 -11.92 37.38
C VAL A 661 3.83 -13.03 37.94
N VAL A 662 4.01 -13.04 39.26
CA VAL A 662 4.79 -14.04 39.99
C VAL A 662 3.87 -14.85 40.88
N SER A 663 3.95 -16.17 40.83
CA SER A 663 3.12 -17.06 41.65
C SER A 663 3.82 -18.39 41.90
N ASP A 664 3.60 -18.93 43.10
CA ASP A 664 3.99 -20.30 43.46
C ASP A 664 2.95 -21.34 42.98
N ASN A 665 1.85 -20.90 42.35
CA ASN A 665 0.83 -21.80 41.81
C ASN A 665 1.35 -22.48 40.53
N GLU A 666 1.62 -23.79 40.61
CA GLU A 666 2.18 -24.58 39.50
C GLU A 666 1.32 -24.54 38.22
N GLU A 667 -0.01 -24.54 38.35
CA GLU A 667 -0.91 -24.53 37.19
C GLU A 667 -0.87 -23.17 36.48
N LEU A 668 -0.89 -22.07 37.22
CA LEU A 668 -0.78 -20.74 36.66
C LEU A 668 0.56 -20.58 35.93
N THR A 669 1.67 -20.99 36.55
CA THR A 669 3.02 -20.88 35.96
C THR A 669 3.18 -21.74 34.70
N ALA A 670 2.47 -22.87 34.60
CA ALA A 670 2.49 -23.68 33.39
C ALA A 670 1.72 -23.03 32.21
N LEU A 671 0.56 -22.44 32.51
CA LEU A 671 -0.38 -21.92 31.52
C LEU A 671 -0.07 -20.47 31.08
N LEU A 672 0.29 -19.60 32.01
CA LEU A 672 0.58 -18.19 31.76
C LEU A 672 1.98 -18.03 31.14
N LYS A 673 2.08 -17.31 30.03
CA LYS A 673 3.37 -17.06 29.36
C LYS A 673 3.87 -15.65 29.65
N PRO A 674 5.19 -15.42 29.80
CA PRO A 674 5.70 -14.05 29.87
C PRO A 674 5.66 -13.36 28.49
N TYR A 675 5.94 -14.12 27.43
CA TYR A 675 5.94 -13.67 26.05
C TYR A 675 5.64 -14.82 25.08
N THR A 676 5.44 -14.48 23.81
CA THR A 676 5.43 -15.42 22.69
C THR A 676 6.22 -14.84 21.51
N ILE A 677 6.70 -15.69 20.59
CA ILE A 677 7.46 -15.27 19.41
C ILE A 677 6.72 -15.71 18.16
N PHE A 678 6.50 -14.78 17.24
CA PHE A 678 5.98 -15.02 15.90
C PHE A 678 7.10 -14.81 14.88
N THR A 679 7.01 -15.47 13.73
CA THR A 679 7.95 -15.26 12.62
C THR A 679 7.16 -14.85 11.38
N PHE A 680 7.51 -13.69 10.82
CA PHE A 680 6.94 -13.18 9.59
C PHE A 680 8.08 -12.97 8.59
N ASP A 681 8.04 -13.72 7.49
CA ASP A 681 9.16 -13.79 6.56
C ASP A 681 10.44 -14.24 7.30
N ASP A 682 11.46 -13.39 7.40
CA ASP A 682 12.70 -13.63 8.16
C ASP A 682 12.81 -12.79 9.45
N VAL A 683 11.73 -12.10 9.83
CA VAL A 683 11.67 -11.25 11.04
C VAL A 683 10.95 -11.98 12.17
N LYS A 684 11.67 -12.22 13.26
CA LYS A 684 11.10 -12.70 14.53
C LYS A 684 10.53 -11.53 15.33
N VAL A 685 9.25 -11.64 15.70
CA VAL A 685 8.51 -10.65 16.49
C VAL A 685 8.20 -11.24 17.85
N GLY A 686 8.82 -10.70 18.91
CA GLY A 686 8.52 -11.04 20.29
C GLY A 686 7.38 -10.19 20.83
N VAL A 687 6.40 -10.81 21.47
CA VAL A 687 5.25 -10.13 22.09
C VAL A 687 5.28 -10.41 23.58
N ILE A 688 5.52 -9.38 24.40
CA ILE A 688 5.65 -9.49 25.86
C ILE A 688 4.37 -8.98 26.54
N GLY A 689 3.79 -9.77 27.45
CA GLY A 689 2.61 -9.36 28.23
C GLY A 689 2.98 -8.57 29.48
N TYR A 690 2.18 -7.59 29.90
CA TYR A 690 2.29 -6.94 31.22
C TYR A 690 0.92 -6.50 31.76
N VAL A 691 0.81 -6.34 33.09
CA VAL A 691 -0.43 -5.94 33.77
C VAL A 691 -0.11 -5.04 34.96
N THR A 692 -0.97 -4.08 35.30
CA THR A 692 -0.67 -3.14 36.39
C THR A 692 -0.48 -3.85 37.75
N PRO A 693 0.56 -3.53 38.53
CA PRO A 693 0.70 -3.98 39.92
C PRO A 693 -0.45 -3.52 40.83
N LEU A 694 -1.20 -2.50 40.42
CA LEU A 694 -2.41 -2.04 41.12
C LEU A 694 -3.53 -3.08 41.10
N THR A 695 -3.43 -4.13 40.28
CA THR A 695 -4.40 -5.24 40.23
C THR A 695 -4.67 -5.85 41.60
N LYS A 696 -3.67 -5.92 42.50
CA LYS A 696 -3.85 -6.34 43.91
C LYS A 696 -4.88 -5.53 44.70
N LYS A 697 -5.04 -4.26 44.34
CA LYS A 697 -5.98 -3.32 44.97
C LYS A 697 -7.30 -3.23 44.20
N LEU A 698 -7.22 -3.37 42.88
CA LEU A 698 -8.36 -3.22 41.98
C LEU A 698 -9.22 -4.49 41.90
N SER A 699 -8.62 -5.66 42.14
CA SER A 699 -9.25 -6.97 41.97
C SER A 699 -8.83 -7.96 43.05
N LYS A 700 -9.29 -9.22 42.96
CA LYS A 700 -9.05 -10.27 43.98
C LYS A 700 -7.75 -11.06 43.72
N ALA A 701 -6.67 -10.36 43.38
CA ALA A 701 -5.38 -10.94 43.03
C ALA A 701 -4.43 -11.14 44.23
N HIS A 702 -4.93 -11.64 45.36
CA HIS A 702 -4.13 -11.79 46.59
C HIS A 702 -3.17 -12.99 46.55
N GLU A 703 -3.37 -13.92 45.60
CA GLU A 703 -2.62 -15.17 45.46
C GLU A 703 -1.38 -15.04 44.54
N VAL A 704 -1.14 -13.85 43.99
CA VAL A 704 -0.03 -13.58 43.07
C VAL A 704 0.66 -12.28 43.45
N GLU A 705 1.95 -12.18 43.14
CA GLU A 705 2.76 -10.97 43.24
C GLU A 705 2.90 -10.31 41.86
N PHE A 706 3.11 -9.00 41.84
CA PHE A 706 3.33 -8.24 40.61
C PHE A 706 4.65 -7.47 40.69
N GLU A 707 5.57 -7.76 39.78
CA GLU A 707 6.80 -6.98 39.57
C GLU A 707 6.50 -5.65 38.86
N ASP A 708 7.41 -4.69 38.96
CA ASP A 708 7.36 -3.43 38.20
C ASP A 708 7.42 -3.69 36.70
N GLU A 709 6.55 -3.03 35.94
CA GLU A 709 6.42 -3.25 34.50
C GLU A 709 7.70 -2.91 33.74
N ILE A 710 8.35 -1.78 34.07
CA ILE A 710 9.54 -1.29 33.38
C ILE A 710 10.72 -2.22 33.67
N GLU A 711 10.89 -2.63 34.92
CA GLU A 711 11.96 -3.56 35.31
C GLU A 711 11.84 -4.90 34.59
N VAL A 712 10.64 -5.51 34.58
CA VAL A 712 10.47 -6.81 33.91
C VAL A 712 10.60 -6.71 32.40
N LEU A 713 10.01 -5.67 31.78
CA LEU A 713 10.04 -5.51 30.33
C LEU A 713 11.47 -5.24 29.85
N THR A 714 12.26 -4.49 30.62
CA THR A 714 13.68 -4.26 30.31
C THR A 714 14.45 -5.58 30.30
N ARG A 715 14.26 -6.41 31.32
CA ARG A 715 14.93 -7.73 31.43
C ARG A 715 14.51 -8.66 30.30
N VAL A 716 13.22 -8.81 30.05
CA VAL A 716 12.68 -9.74 29.04
C VAL A 716 13.00 -9.27 27.63
N ALA A 717 12.90 -7.97 27.33
CA ALA A 717 13.23 -7.44 26.00
C ALA A 717 14.73 -7.62 25.69
N ALA A 718 15.62 -7.42 26.67
CA ALA A 718 17.04 -7.70 26.50
C ALA A 718 17.30 -9.18 26.19
N GLN A 719 16.67 -10.09 26.94
CA GLN A 719 16.80 -11.54 26.68
C GLN A 719 16.32 -11.91 25.26
N LEU A 720 15.17 -11.39 24.83
CA LEU A 720 14.65 -11.68 23.49
C LEU A 720 15.61 -11.18 22.39
N LYS A 721 16.24 -10.01 22.58
CA LYS A 721 17.26 -9.53 21.65
C LYS A 721 18.47 -10.45 21.59
N GLU A 722 18.96 -10.93 22.73
CA GLU A 722 20.06 -11.91 22.79
C GLU A 722 19.70 -13.24 22.08
N ASP A 723 18.44 -13.66 22.18
CA ASP A 723 17.92 -14.86 21.50
C ASP A 723 17.67 -14.65 19.98
N GLY A 724 18.04 -13.47 19.45
CA GLY A 724 17.91 -13.12 18.04
C GLY A 724 16.50 -12.75 17.60
N VAL A 725 15.65 -12.28 18.50
CA VAL A 725 14.37 -11.64 18.14
C VAL A 725 14.64 -10.25 17.57
N ASN A 726 14.02 -9.95 16.43
CA ASN A 726 14.24 -8.69 15.73
C ASN A 726 13.36 -7.59 16.29
N MET A 727 12.03 -7.76 16.25
CA MET A 727 11.08 -6.74 16.67
C MET A 727 10.41 -7.11 17.99
N ILE A 728 10.19 -6.15 18.89
CA ILE A 728 9.55 -6.40 20.19
C ILE A 728 8.30 -5.52 20.38
N ILE A 729 7.18 -6.17 20.67
CA ILE A 729 5.90 -5.54 20.99
C ILE A 729 5.60 -5.80 22.46
N ALA A 730 5.41 -4.75 23.26
CA ALA A 730 4.83 -4.87 24.59
C ALA A 730 3.31 -4.74 24.49
N VAL A 731 2.56 -5.67 25.07
CA VAL A 731 1.09 -5.66 25.12
C VAL A 731 0.67 -5.74 26.56
N GLY A 732 -0.17 -4.83 27.04
CA GLY A 732 -0.53 -4.88 28.44
C GLY A 732 -1.49 -3.82 28.94
N HIS A 733 -1.73 -3.90 30.24
CA HIS A 733 -2.89 -3.31 30.88
C HIS A 733 -2.49 -2.45 32.10
N SER A 734 -1.78 -1.36 31.85
CA SER A 734 -1.34 -0.41 32.89
C SER A 734 -1.75 1.04 32.68
N GLY A 735 -2.45 1.34 31.58
CA GLY A 735 -2.92 2.69 31.27
C GLY A 735 -1.91 3.51 30.49
N ILE A 736 -2.44 4.48 29.74
CA ILE A 736 -1.69 5.24 28.74
C ILE A 736 -0.43 5.92 29.28
N GLN A 737 -0.42 6.37 30.55
CA GLN A 737 0.77 7.01 31.11
C GLN A 737 1.91 6.01 31.31
N MET A 738 1.60 4.78 31.72
CA MET A 738 2.62 3.73 31.81
C MET A 738 3.07 3.29 30.42
N ASP A 739 2.15 3.16 29.46
CA ASP A 739 2.49 2.78 28.08
C ASP A 739 3.48 3.76 27.43
N ARG A 740 3.27 5.06 27.68
CA ARG A 740 4.20 6.13 27.27
C ARG A 740 5.56 5.99 27.97
N LEU A 741 5.57 5.70 29.26
CA LEU A 741 6.81 5.49 30.03
C LEU A 741 7.58 4.25 29.55
N ILE A 742 6.89 3.16 29.20
CA ILE A 742 7.50 1.96 28.64
C ILE A 742 8.25 2.33 27.35
N CYS A 743 7.60 3.02 26.41
CA CYS A 743 8.26 3.48 25.19
C CYS A 743 9.44 4.45 25.42
N GLN A 744 9.45 5.18 26.54
CA GLN A 744 10.51 6.15 26.87
C GLN A 744 11.69 5.53 27.64
N LYS A 745 11.44 4.48 28.42
CA LYS A 745 12.39 3.97 29.42
C LYS A 745 12.86 2.54 29.17
N VAL A 746 12.10 1.73 28.43
CA VAL A 746 12.44 0.34 28.17
C VAL A 746 13.14 0.25 26.81
N PRO A 747 14.45 -0.04 26.77
CA PRO A 747 15.16 -0.21 25.51
C PRO A 747 14.58 -1.37 24.70
N ASN A 748 14.80 -1.35 23.39
CA ASN A 748 14.45 -2.42 22.45
C ASN A 748 12.95 -2.64 22.17
N ILE A 749 12.03 -1.96 22.86
CA ILE A 749 10.60 -1.99 22.52
C ILE A 749 10.35 -1.15 21.26
N ASP A 750 9.69 -1.75 20.27
CA ASP A 750 9.30 -1.11 19.01
C ASP A 750 7.87 -0.56 19.07
N ILE A 751 6.96 -1.30 19.70
CA ILE A 751 5.53 -0.96 19.79
C ILE A 751 4.99 -1.30 21.18
N VAL A 752 4.16 -0.43 21.74
CA VAL A 752 3.36 -0.67 22.93
C VAL A 752 1.87 -0.66 22.56
N VAL A 753 1.17 -1.74 22.88
CA VAL A 753 -0.28 -1.90 22.74
C VAL A 753 -0.91 -1.88 24.14
N GLY A 754 -1.58 -0.77 24.46
CA GLY A 754 -2.07 -0.49 25.80
C GLY A 754 -3.58 -0.72 25.99
N GLY A 755 -4.02 -0.65 27.25
CA GLY A 755 -5.40 -0.72 27.71
C GLY A 755 -5.61 0.01 29.04
N HIS A 756 -6.64 -0.33 29.81
CA HIS A 756 -6.96 0.14 31.17
C HIS A 756 -7.61 1.53 31.27
N THR A 757 -7.02 2.53 30.60
CA THR A 757 -7.48 3.93 30.73
C THR A 757 -8.57 4.32 29.73
N ASN A 758 -9.04 3.37 28.92
CA ASN A 758 -10.02 3.60 27.85
C ASN A 758 -9.63 4.75 26.90
N THR A 759 -8.34 4.94 26.67
CA THR A 759 -7.81 6.07 25.92
C THR A 759 -8.14 5.94 24.44
N PHE A 760 -8.71 6.99 23.84
CA PHE A 760 -8.96 7.04 22.40
C PHE A 760 -7.88 7.86 21.70
N LEU A 761 -7.00 7.16 20.97
CA LEU A 761 -6.01 7.77 20.09
C LEU A 761 -6.52 7.78 18.64
N TYR A 762 -6.43 8.92 17.97
CA TYR A 762 -6.87 9.04 16.57
C TYR A 762 -6.14 10.16 15.84
N SER A 763 -5.70 9.89 14.61
CA SER A 763 -5.08 10.89 13.73
C SER A 763 -6.09 11.39 12.70
N GLY A 764 -6.46 12.67 12.78
CA GLY A 764 -7.42 13.32 11.90
C GLY A 764 -8.78 13.56 12.55
N LYS A 765 -9.86 13.60 11.76
CA LYS A 765 -11.22 13.80 12.27
C LYS A 765 -11.75 12.48 12.89
N PRO A 766 -12.21 12.47 14.15
CA PRO A 766 -12.72 11.25 14.76
C PRO A 766 -14.01 10.78 14.04
N PRO A 767 -14.22 9.47 13.89
CA PRO A 767 -15.36 8.93 13.15
C PRO A 767 -16.64 8.83 14.00
N SER A 768 -16.58 9.12 15.30
CA SER A 768 -17.70 9.08 16.24
C SER A 768 -17.52 10.14 17.33
N VAL A 769 -18.21 9.99 18.47
CA VAL A 769 -18.34 11.00 19.53
C VAL A 769 -17.15 11.06 20.50
N GLU A 770 -16.25 10.08 20.46
CA GLU A 770 -15.10 10.01 21.38
C GLU A 770 -14.12 11.18 21.16
N GLU A 771 -13.69 11.78 22.28
CA GLU A 771 -12.67 12.83 22.27
C GLU A 771 -11.28 12.24 22.00
N ILE A 772 -10.53 12.85 21.09
CA ILE A 772 -9.17 12.44 20.73
C ILE A 772 -8.21 12.87 21.84
N GLN A 773 -7.61 11.91 22.52
CA GLN A 773 -6.64 12.16 23.61
C GLN A 773 -5.18 12.22 23.13
N GLY A 774 -4.92 11.86 21.87
CA GLY A 774 -3.60 11.90 21.23
C GLY A 774 -3.63 11.35 19.80
N PRO A 775 -2.57 11.55 19.01
CA PRO A 775 -2.47 10.99 17.67
C PRO A 775 -2.34 9.46 17.72
N TYR A 776 -2.80 8.79 16.67
CA TYR A 776 -2.57 7.36 16.48
C TYR A 776 -1.56 7.10 15.34
N PRO A 777 -0.49 6.33 15.56
CA PRO A 777 0.10 6.04 16.88
C PRO A 777 0.71 7.31 17.52
N GLU A 778 0.89 7.32 18.84
CA GLU A 778 1.85 8.24 19.46
C GLU A 778 3.27 7.75 19.21
N ILE A 779 4.22 8.67 19.03
CA ILE A 779 5.59 8.33 18.63
C ILE A 779 6.56 8.91 19.65
N TYR A 780 7.38 8.05 20.23
CA TYR A 780 8.50 8.40 21.11
C TYR A 780 9.79 8.04 20.39
N LYS A 781 10.85 8.85 20.57
CA LYS A 781 12.17 8.57 20.02
C LYS A 781 13.11 8.32 21.18
N ASP A 782 13.62 7.10 21.28
CA ASP A 782 14.73 6.76 22.16
C ASP A 782 15.96 6.41 21.32
N GLN A 783 17.11 7.02 21.64
CA GLN A 783 18.41 6.76 20.97
C GLN A 783 18.39 6.77 19.43
N GLY A 784 17.44 7.48 18.80
CA GLY A 784 17.28 7.55 17.35
C GLY A 784 16.34 6.49 16.73
N LYS A 785 15.82 5.54 17.52
CA LYS A 785 14.82 4.52 17.15
C LYS A 785 13.40 4.96 17.58
N PRO A 786 12.36 4.79 16.74
CA PRO A 786 11.00 5.15 17.12
C PRO A 786 10.33 4.01 17.90
N CYS A 787 9.62 4.36 18.98
CA CYS A 787 8.69 3.49 19.69
C CYS A 787 7.26 4.01 19.52
N LEU A 788 6.33 3.14 19.13
CA LEU A 788 4.96 3.51 18.79
C LEU A 788 3.99 3.08 19.90
N VAL A 789 3.13 3.97 20.38
CA VAL A 789 2.07 3.63 21.37
C VAL A 789 0.70 3.66 20.70
N VAL A 790 -0.10 2.61 20.92
CA VAL A 790 -1.47 2.48 20.41
C VAL A 790 -2.45 1.96 21.45
N THR A 791 -3.68 2.49 21.40
CA THR A 791 -4.87 2.03 22.15
C THR A 791 -6.10 2.20 21.26
N ASP A 792 -7.20 1.50 21.52
CA ASP A 792 -8.40 1.52 20.68
C ASP A 792 -9.71 1.89 21.40
N TYR A 793 -9.61 2.77 22.41
CA TYR A 793 -10.72 3.16 23.28
C TYR A 793 -11.15 2.02 24.20
N ALA A 794 -12.36 1.45 24.02
CA ALA A 794 -12.96 0.46 24.90
C ALA A 794 -14.22 -0.17 24.27
N PHE A 795 -14.78 -1.17 24.97
CA PHE A 795 -16.10 -1.76 24.75
C PHE A 795 -16.29 -2.42 23.38
N GLY A 796 -15.19 -2.62 22.65
CA GLY A 796 -15.22 -3.18 21.32
C GLY A 796 -15.92 -2.33 20.27
N LYS A 797 -16.07 -1.02 20.53
CA LYS A 797 -16.63 -0.05 19.56
C LYS A 797 -15.72 0.11 18.35
N TYR A 798 -14.41 0.03 18.59
CA TYR A 798 -13.36 0.10 17.59
C TYR A 798 -12.63 -1.24 17.45
N LEU A 799 -11.84 -1.34 16.40
CA LEU A 799 -10.78 -2.33 16.22
C LEU A 799 -9.50 -1.57 15.90
N GLY A 800 -8.52 -1.62 16.80
CA GLY A 800 -7.19 -1.07 16.57
C GLY A 800 -6.58 -1.60 15.26
N PHE A 801 -6.02 -0.70 14.45
CA PHE A 801 -5.37 -1.04 13.19
C PHE A 801 -4.11 -0.20 13.01
N LEU A 802 -2.94 -0.85 13.10
CA LEU A 802 -1.64 -0.26 12.82
C LEU A 802 -0.90 -1.11 11.79
N LYS A 803 -0.46 -0.50 10.70
CA LYS A 803 0.41 -1.11 9.71
C LYS A 803 1.81 -0.53 9.87
N VAL A 804 2.83 -1.36 9.95
CA VAL A 804 4.24 -0.95 10.08
C VAL A 804 5.13 -1.63 9.06
N GLU A 805 6.23 -0.97 8.69
CA GLU A 805 7.36 -1.55 7.96
C GLU A 805 8.54 -1.60 8.93
N TYR A 806 9.01 -2.81 9.23
CA TYR A 806 10.16 -3.03 10.10
C TYR A 806 11.37 -3.43 9.27
N ASP A 807 12.47 -2.70 9.43
CA ASP A 807 13.73 -2.95 8.76
C ASP A 807 14.65 -3.71 9.71
N LYS A 808 14.96 -4.97 9.36
CA LYS A 808 15.77 -5.86 10.21
C LYS A 808 17.23 -5.42 10.29
N ASP A 809 17.75 -4.79 9.24
CA ASP A 809 19.16 -4.40 9.14
C ASP A 809 19.39 -3.10 9.90
N LEU A 810 18.40 -2.21 9.93
CA LEU A 810 18.39 -1.01 10.76
C LEU A 810 17.87 -1.24 12.20
N ASP A 811 17.40 -2.45 12.51
CA ASP A 811 16.69 -2.82 13.74
C ASP A 811 15.65 -1.78 14.19
N ARG A 812 14.75 -1.39 13.29
CA ARG A 812 13.73 -0.37 13.61
C ARG A 812 12.52 -0.40 12.71
N VAL A 813 11.41 0.10 13.24
CA VAL A 813 10.28 0.53 12.41
C VAL A 813 10.66 1.77 11.60
N THR A 814 10.47 1.72 10.28
CA THR A 814 10.82 2.80 9.34
C THR A 814 9.60 3.55 8.80
N LYS A 815 8.46 2.87 8.66
CA LYS A 815 7.17 3.49 8.31
C LYS A 815 6.03 2.93 9.13
N TRP A 816 4.98 3.73 9.32
CA TRP A 816 3.74 3.31 9.95
C TRP A 816 2.53 4.08 9.40
N LYS A 817 1.37 3.45 9.45
CA LYS A 817 0.07 4.06 9.12
C LYS A 817 -1.04 3.31 9.83
N GLY A 818 -2.01 4.02 10.38
CA GLY A 818 -3.13 3.38 11.04
C GLY A 818 -4.11 4.35 11.67
N ASN A 819 -5.22 3.80 12.17
CA ASN A 819 -6.22 4.44 13.02
C ASN A 819 -7.17 3.35 13.53
N PRO A 820 -7.75 3.45 14.74
CA PRO A 820 -8.82 2.56 15.17
C PRO A 820 -9.99 2.60 14.19
N ILE A 821 -10.46 1.41 13.78
CA ILE A 821 -11.55 1.25 12.83
C ILE A 821 -12.87 1.25 13.59
N LEU A 822 -13.73 2.24 13.35
CA LEU A 822 -15.09 2.25 13.89
C LEU A 822 -15.90 1.08 13.31
N LEU A 823 -16.39 0.19 14.17
CA LEU A 823 -17.17 -0.98 13.77
C LEU A 823 -18.66 -0.63 13.60
N ASP A 824 -18.97 0.24 12.64
CA ASP A 824 -20.33 0.67 12.30
C ASP A 824 -21.04 -0.29 11.32
N ASN A 825 -22.12 0.16 10.70
CA ASN A 825 -22.94 -0.66 9.80
C ASN A 825 -22.28 -0.96 8.44
N ARG A 826 -21.08 -0.44 8.15
CA ARG A 826 -20.27 -0.87 6.99
C ARG A 826 -19.75 -2.29 7.15
N PHE A 827 -19.74 -2.83 8.37
CA PHE A 827 -19.37 -4.21 8.65
C PHE A 827 -20.63 -5.02 8.93
N HIS A 828 -20.97 -5.91 8.00
CA HIS A 828 -22.06 -6.87 8.21
C HIS A 828 -21.69 -7.82 9.34
N ALA A 829 -22.66 -8.14 10.21
CA ALA A 829 -22.46 -9.10 11.29
C ALA A 829 -22.17 -10.50 10.74
N SER A 830 -21.13 -11.16 11.25
CA SER A 830 -20.80 -12.53 10.86
C SER A 830 -21.86 -13.51 11.36
N THR A 831 -22.47 -14.26 10.45
CA THR A 831 -23.42 -15.35 10.78
C THR A 831 -22.81 -16.42 11.68
N HIS A 832 -21.52 -16.72 11.50
CA HIS A 832 -20.82 -17.69 12.34
C HIS A 832 -20.71 -17.22 13.79
N MET A 833 -20.33 -15.96 14.00
CA MET A 833 -20.29 -15.39 15.35
C MET A 833 -21.69 -15.24 15.95
N GLU A 834 -22.69 -14.82 15.16
CA GLU A 834 -24.08 -14.75 15.65
C GLU A 834 -24.62 -16.11 16.10
N ASN A 835 -24.24 -17.21 15.44
CA ASN A 835 -24.60 -18.56 15.89
C ASN A 835 -23.94 -18.96 17.21
N ILE A 836 -22.73 -18.46 17.50
CA ILE A 836 -22.08 -18.66 18.80
C ILE A 836 -22.83 -17.83 19.86
N LEU A 837 -23.11 -16.57 19.56
CA LEU A 837 -23.78 -15.65 20.47
C LEU A 837 -25.23 -16.06 20.75
N SER A 838 -25.94 -16.71 19.81
CA SER A 838 -27.35 -17.06 19.96
C SER A 838 -27.62 -18.04 21.10
N VAL A 839 -26.71 -19.00 21.33
CA VAL A 839 -26.78 -19.97 22.44
C VAL A 839 -26.80 -19.25 23.78
N TYR A 840 -25.95 -18.24 23.93
CA TYR A 840 -25.87 -17.42 25.14
C TYR A 840 -27.02 -16.41 25.23
N LYS A 841 -27.42 -15.79 24.12
CA LYS A 841 -28.59 -14.87 24.08
C LYS A 841 -29.87 -15.56 24.53
N GLN A 842 -30.06 -16.83 24.14
CA GLN A 842 -31.22 -17.61 24.59
C GLN A 842 -31.21 -17.83 26.10
N GLN A 843 -30.08 -18.31 26.65
CA GLN A 843 -29.94 -18.51 28.10
C GLN A 843 -30.07 -17.21 28.89
N LEU A 844 -29.53 -16.11 28.35
CA LEU A 844 -29.67 -14.77 28.93
C LEU A 844 -31.14 -14.35 28.97
N HIS A 845 -31.87 -14.51 27.86
CA HIS A 845 -33.30 -14.18 27.80
C HIS A 845 -34.14 -15.02 28.77
N GLU A 846 -33.87 -16.33 28.88
CA GLU A 846 -34.53 -17.21 29.85
C GLU A 846 -34.26 -16.76 31.29
N PHE A 847 -33.02 -16.36 31.60
CA PHE A 847 -32.65 -15.83 32.91
C PHE A 847 -33.33 -14.48 33.20
N THR A 848 -33.19 -13.50 32.30
CA THR A 848 -33.67 -12.12 32.52
C THR A 848 -35.19 -12.03 32.60
N SER A 849 -35.92 -12.90 31.88
CA SER A 849 -37.39 -12.94 31.89
C SER A 849 -37.99 -13.52 33.19
N THR A 850 -37.17 -14.00 34.13
CA THR A 850 -37.66 -14.58 35.40
C THR A 850 -38.35 -13.51 36.24
N VAL A 851 -39.64 -13.69 36.52
CA VAL A 851 -40.41 -12.81 37.41
C VAL A 851 -39.95 -13.00 38.87
N ILE A 852 -39.55 -11.92 39.52
CA ILE A 852 -39.11 -11.88 40.92
C ILE A 852 -40.15 -11.26 41.87
N GLY A 853 -41.19 -10.62 41.33
CA GLY A 853 -42.27 -10.03 42.11
C GLY A 853 -43.18 -9.19 41.22
N SER A 854 -43.94 -8.29 41.82
CA SER A 854 -44.78 -7.32 41.13
C SER A 854 -44.83 -5.98 41.87
N THR A 855 -45.31 -4.95 41.19
CA THR A 855 -45.60 -3.63 41.77
C THR A 855 -47.06 -3.26 41.52
N ALA A 856 -47.71 -2.65 42.50
CA ALA A 856 -49.05 -2.06 42.37
C ALA A 856 -49.00 -0.57 41.99
N VAL A 857 -47.82 0.05 42.06
CA VAL A 857 -47.61 1.48 41.78
C VAL A 857 -46.54 1.67 40.72
N LYS A 858 -46.52 2.86 40.11
CA LYS A 858 -45.40 3.31 39.28
C LYS A 858 -44.13 3.37 40.14
N ILE A 859 -43.03 2.80 39.68
CA ILE A 859 -41.73 2.89 40.35
C ILE A 859 -40.85 3.84 39.56
N ASP A 860 -40.44 4.95 40.19
CA ASP A 860 -39.62 5.99 39.56
C ASP A 860 -38.20 5.96 40.15
N GLY A 861 -37.29 5.37 39.38
CA GLY A 861 -35.84 5.32 39.62
C GLY A 861 -35.04 6.28 38.74
N ARG A 862 -35.71 7.18 38.01
CA ARG A 862 -35.04 7.97 36.97
C ARG A 862 -34.08 8.99 37.56
N PHE A 863 -33.04 9.32 36.81
CA PHE A 863 -32.04 10.31 37.23
C PHE A 863 -32.65 11.68 37.49
N ASN A 864 -33.61 12.11 36.67
CA ASN A 864 -34.31 13.37 36.84
C ASN A 864 -35.30 13.38 38.02
N THR A 865 -35.46 12.26 38.74
CA THR A 865 -36.25 12.16 39.97
C THR A 865 -35.34 11.86 41.15
N CYS A 866 -34.75 10.65 41.22
CA CYS A 866 -34.02 10.17 42.39
C CYS A 866 -32.74 10.95 42.72
N ARG A 867 -32.18 11.73 41.80
CA ARG A 867 -30.98 12.53 42.06
C ARG A 867 -31.29 13.98 42.44
N LEU A 868 -32.55 14.39 42.34
CA LEU A 868 -32.98 15.77 42.56
C LEU A 868 -34.00 15.87 43.70
N GLN A 869 -34.72 14.81 44.00
CA GLN A 869 -35.78 14.81 44.99
C GLN A 869 -35.99 13.40 45.57
N GLU A 870 -36.88 13.30 46.55
CA GLU A 870 -37.34 12.01 47.04
C GLU A 870 -37.96 11.20 45.90
N CYS A 871 -37.58 9.92 45.81
CA CYS A 871 -38.16 8.99 44.86
C CYS A 871 -38.63 7.72 45.57
N ASN A 872 -39.72 7.13 45.08
CA ASN A 872 -40.34 6.01 45.77
C ASN A 872 -39.49 4.74 45.70
N LEU A 873 -38.70 4.54 44.64
CA LEU A 873 -37.72 3.44 44.59
C LEU A 873 -36.64 3.59 45.66
N GLY A 874 -36.15 4.81 45.89
CA GLY A 874 -35.21 5.12 46.97
C GLY A 874 -35.79 4.79 48.35
N ASN A 875 -37.05 5.16 48.58
CA ASN A 875 -37.77 4.81 49.81
C ASN A 875 -37.91 3.30 50.00
N MET A 876 -38.34 2.58 48.96
CA MET A 876 -38.49 1.12 48.96
C MET A 876 -37.20 0.41 49.36
N LEU A 877 -36.09 0.75 48.69
CA LEU A 877 -34.82 0.07 48.88
C LEU A 877 -34.18 0.40 50.24
N THR A 878 -34.23 1.67 50.68
CA THR A 878 -33.71 2.05 52.00
C THR A 878 -34.53 1.48 53.15
N ASP A 879 -35.85 1.37 53.01
CA ASP A 879 -36.69 0.68 54.00
C ASP A 879 -36.41 -0.81 54.05
N HIS A 880 -36.27 -1.44 52.88
CA HIS A 880 -35.95 -2.86 52.80
C HIS A 880 -34.58 -3.17 53.36
N LEU A 881 -33.60 -2.29 53.14
CA LEU A 881 -32.25 -2.43 53.68
C LEU A 881 -32.26 -2.51 55.22
N ILE A 882 -33.03 -1.66 55.89
CA ILE A 882 -33.24 -1.74 57.34
C ILE A 882 -33.91 -3.05 57.73
N ARG A 883 -35.00 -3.44 57.05
CA ARG A 883 -35.72 -4.70 57.35
C ARG A 883 -34.83 -5.93 57.17
N LYS A 884 -33.99 -5.95 56.14
CA LYS A 884 -33.08 -7.05 55.82
C LYS A 884 -32.00 -7.18 56.88
N VAL A 885 -31.36 -6.08 57.27
CA VAL A 885 -30.36 -6.08 58.34
C VAL A 885 -30.96 -6.49 59.69
N MET A 886 -32.19 -6.05 60.01
CA MET A 886 -32.91 -6.49 61.21
C MET A 886 -33.16 -8.01 61.24
N LYS A 887 -33.33 -8.65 60.08
CA LYS A 887 -33.54 -10.11 59.97
C LYS A 887 -32.23 -10.91 60.03
N GLU A 888 -31.14 -10.36 59.50
CA GLU A 888 -29.84 -11.03 59.41
C GLU A 888 -28.99 -10.88 60.68
N SER A 889 -29.32 -9.92 61.54
CA SER A 889 -28.54 -9.65 62.73
C SER A 889 -28.80 -10.70 63.83
N ASP A 890 -27.79 -11.52 64.12
CA ASP A 890 -27.57 -12.18 65.44
C ASP A 890 -27.41 -11.17 66.61
N VAL A 891 -27.58 -9.88 66.33
CA VAL A 891 -27.55 -8.79 67.29
C VAL A 891 -28.81 -8.91 68.14
N ARG A 892 -28.66 -9.54 69.30
CA ARG A 892 -29.63 -9.44 70.39
C ARG A 892 -30.00 -7.97 70.55
N LEU A 893 -31.30 -7.67 70.46
CA LEU A 893 -31.89 -6.53 71.16
C LEU A 893 -31.17 -6.45 72.51
N GLY A 894 -30.46 -5.35 72.79
CA GLY A 894 -29.55 -5.28 73.95
C GLY A 894 -30.22 -5.83 75.21
N GLU A 895 -29.46 -6.40 76.15
CA GLU A 895 -29.96 -7.18 77.31
C GLU A 895 -31.07 -6.50 78.15
N ASN A 896 -31.33 -5.21 77.92
CA ASN A 896 -32.35 -4.38 78.57
C ASN A 896 -33.57 -4.00 77.69
N GLY A 897 -33.73 -4.54 76.47
CA GLY A 897 -34.95 -4.36 75.66
C GLY A 897 -35.24 -2.94 75.15
N GLY A 898 -34.22 -2.07 75.07
CA GLY A 898 -34.37 -0.64 74.75
C GLY A 898 -34.18 -0.23 73.27
N SER A 899 -33.53 -1.07 72.45
CA SER A 899 -33.21 -0.76 71.05
C SER A 899 -33.94 -1.69 70.10
N TRP A 900 -34.59 -1.15 69.05
CA TRP A 900 -35.45 -1.94 68.14
C TRP A 900 -34.78 -2.29 66.80
N ALA A 901 -33.66 -1.64 66.45
CA ALA A 901 -32.90 -1.91 65.24
C ALA A 901 -31.41 -1.64 65.44
N PRO A 902 -30.51 -2.47 64.87
CA PRO A 902 -29.06 -2.27 64.96
C PRO A 902 -28.59 -1.00 64.24
N ALA A 903 -29.36 -0.53 63.25
CA ALA A 903 -29.19 0.78 62.63
C ALA A 903 -30.58 1.28 62.18
N PRO A 904 -31.10 2.37 62.76
CA PRO A 904 -32.43 2.89 62.43
C PRO A 904 -32.43 3.76 61.16
N ILE A 905 -31.25 4.05 60.59
CA ILE A 905 -31.03 4.93 59.44
C ILE A 905 -30.33 4.14 58.31
N ALA A 906 -30.82 4.31 57.09
CA ALA A 906 -30.19 3.77 55.88
C ALA A 906 -30.11 4.85 54.82
N LEU A 907 -28.95 4.95 54.17
CA LEU A 907 -28.68 5.95 53.14
C LEU A 907 -28.17 5.27 51.87
N ILE A 908 -28.76 5.63 50.73
CA ILE A 908 -28.31 5.20 49.40
C ILE A 908 -28.05 6.45 48.57
N ASN A 909 -26.83 6.60 48.06
CA ASN A 909 -26.56 7.61 47.05
C ASN A 909 -27.32 7.25 45.75
N SER A 910 -28.01 8.23 45.19
CA SER A 910 -28.83 8.09 43.98
C SER A 910 -28.04 7.69 42.73
N GLY A 911 -26.71 7.76 42.75
CA GLY A 911 -25.82 7.19 41.73
C GLY A 911 -25.83 5.66 41.70
N GLY A 912 -26.09 5.03 42.86
CA GLY A 912 -26.30 3.60 43.00
C GLY A 912 -27.59 3.11 42.35
N ILE A 913 -28.63 3.95 42.32
CA ILE A 913 -29.90 3.67 41.62
C ILE A 913 -29.77 4.12 40.16
N ARG A 914 -29.86 3.19 39.22
CA ARG A 914 -29.76 3.50 37.79
C ARG A 914 -31.08 4.00 37.23
N ASN A 915 -30.98 4.70 36.10
CA ASN A 915 -32.12 5.32 35.44
C ASN A 915 -33.12 4.26 34.98
N TYR A 916 -34.18 4.09 35.76
CA TYR A 916 -35.12 3.01 35.57
C TYR A 916 -36.55 3.46 35.89
N LEU A 917 -37.53 2.96 35.14
CA LEU A 917 -38.93 3.35 35.29
C LEU A 917 -39.86 2.17 35.00
N ILE A 918 -40.68 1.79 35.98
CA ILE A 918 -41.82 0.90 35.75
C ILE A 918 -43.07 1.76 35.61
N HIS A 919 -43.60 1.82 34.39
CA HIS A 919 -44.65 2.78 34.00
C HIS A 919 -46.04 2.50 34.59
N THR A 920 -46.34 1.24 34.89
CA THR A 920 -47.66 0.79 35.39
C THR A 920 -47.50 -0.37 36.38
N ALA A 921 -48.55 -0.70 37.12
CA ALA A 921 -48.59 -1.93 37.90
C ALA A 921 -48.29 -3.15 37.01
N GLY A 922 -47.52 -4.12 37.51
CA GLY A 922 -47.08 -5.26 36.71
C GLY A 922 -46.00 -6.10 37.37
N ASN A 923 -45.60 -7.16 36.66
CA ASN A 923 -44.50 -8.04 37.08
C ASN A 923 -43.17 -7.27 37.04
N VAL A 924 -42.30 -7.61 37.99
CA VAL A 924 -40.91 -7.19 38.05
C VAL A 924 -40.05 -8.43 37.85
N THR A 925 -39.07 -8.32 36.96
CA THR A 925 -38.21 -9.42 36.48
C THR A 925 -36.78 -9.28 36.99
N LEU A 926 -35.95 -10.31 36.76
CA LEU A 926 -34.50 -10.22 37.00
C LEU A 926 -33.85 -9.14 36.12
N GLU A 927 -34.31 -8.95 34.88
CA GLU A 927 -33.86 -7.83 34.04
C GLU A 927 -34.01 -6.48 34.75
N ASP A 928 -35.16 -6.30 35.40
CA ASP A 928 -35.48 -5.06 36.11
C ASP A 928 -34.56 -4.88 37.31
N ALA A 929 -34.29 -5.94 38.08
CA ALA A 929 -33.38 -5.86 39.22
C ALA A 929 -31.94 -5.52 38.82
N TYR A 930 -31.41 -6.21 37.80
CA TYR A 930 -30.09 -5.92 37.26
C TYR A 930 -30.03 -4.57 36.55
N SER A 931 -31.17 -4.03 36.10
CA SER A 931 -31.24 -2.66 35.57
C SER A 931 -31.28 -1.59 36.65
N ILE A 932 -31.89 -1.87 37.81
CA ILE A 932 -32.05 -0.92 38.92
C ILE A 932 -30.75 -0.69 39.69
N MET A 933 -30.05 -1.74 40.13
CA MET A 933 -28.76 -1.64 40.83
C MET A 933 -27.81 -2.77 40.36
N PRO A 934 -27.01 -2.55 39.30
CA PRO A 934 -26.19 -3.58 38.64
C PRO A 934 -24.81 -3.83 39.28
N PHE A 935 -24.43 -3.12 40.33
CA PHE A 935 -23.00 -2.99 40.67
C PHE A 935 -22.43 -4.15 41.49
N GLY A 936 -23.27 -5.00 42.09
CA GLY A 936 -22.80 -6.02 43.03
C GLY A 936 -22.15 -5.42 44.28
N THR A 937 -22.46 -4.16 44.60
CA THR A 937 -21.84 -3.44 45.71
C THR A 937 -22.42 -3.96 47.03
N GLN A 938 -21.56 -4.28 47.99
CA GLN A 938 -22.01 -4.74 49.32
C GLN A 938 -22.41 -3.57 50.21
N TYR A 939 -23.04 -3.86 51.34
CA TYR A 939 -23.39 -2.85 52.34
C TYR A 939 -22.54 -2.98 53.59
N ILE A 940 -22.34 -1.87 54.28
CA ILE A 940 -21.66 -1.80 55.58
C ILE A 940 -22.56 -1.12 56.61
N LEU A 941 -22.47 -1.59 57.85
CA LEU A 941 -23.02 -0.94 59.03
C LEU A 941 -21.87 -0.25 59.77
N LEU A 942 -22.05 1.03 60.08
CA LEU A 942 -21.05 1.85 60.77
C LEU A 942 -21.73 2.93 61.63
N GLU A 943 -20.97 3.55 62.53
CA GLU A 943 -21.43 4.64 63.38
C GLU A 943 -20.71 5.94 63.03
N VAL A 944 -21.46 7.03 62.90
CA VAL A 944 -20.89 8.38 62.68
C VAL A 944 -21.27 9.31 63.81
N THR A 945 -20.42 10.30 64.09
CA THR A 945 -20.73 11.39 65.02
C THR A 945 -21.73 12.37 64.41
N GLY A 946 -22.45 13.13 65.24
CA GLY A 946 -23.35 14.20 64.80
C GLY A 946 -22.72 15.13 63.74
N PRO A 947 -21.50 15.68 63.92
CA PRO A 947 -20.85 16.54 62.93
C PRO A 947 -20.56 15.83 61.61
N GLN A 948 -20.11 14.57 61.66
CA GLN A 948 -19.89 13.76 60.46
C GLN A 948 -21.20 13.51 59.70
N LEU A 949 -22.31 13.26 60.41
CA LEU A 949 -23.62 13.09 59.80
C LEU A 949 -24.08 14.37 59.10
N MET A 950 -23.88 15.54 59.72
CA MET A 950 -24.19 16.82 59.09
C MET A 950 -23.39 17.02 57.80
N GLU A 951 -22.09 16.72 57.82
CA GLU A 951 -21.23 16.79 56.61
C GLU A 951 -21.72 15.86 55.49
N ILE A 952 -22.21 14.66 55.84
CA ILE A 952 -22.81 13.72 54.87
C ILE A 952 -24.05 14.32 54.21
N PHE A 953 -24.98 14.89 54.98
CA PHE A 953 -26.19 15.51 54.44
C PHE A 953 -25.89 16.81 53.66
N GLU A 954 -24.88 17.59 54.05
CA GLU A 954 -24.42 18.74 53.27
C GLU A 954 -23.78 18.31 51.94
N ASN A 955 -22.96 17.25 51.94
CA ASN A 955 -22.35 16.73 50.71
C ASN A 955 -23.41 16.25 49.71
N SER A 956 -24.51 15.65 50.19
CA SER A 956 -25.64 15.18 49.37
C SER A 956 -26.16 16.26 48.39
N VAL A 957 -26.15 17.53 48.80
CA VAL A 957 -26.64 18.66 48.00
C VAL A 957 -25.53 19.65 47.63
N SER A 958 -24.26 19.31 47.81
CA SER A 958 -23.12 20.20 47.51
C SER A 958 -23.02 20.54 46.01
N GLN A 959 -23.32 19.56 45.15
CA GLN A 959 -23.36 19.69 43.70
C GLN A 959 -24.78 19.50 43.15
N TYR A 960 -25.76 20.13 43.79
CA TYR A 960 -27.13 20.10 43.29
C TYR A 960 -27.25 20.92 41.99
N TRP A 961 -27.45 20.25 40.85
CA TRP A 961 -27.62 20.89 39.53
C TRP A 961 -28.79 20.25 38.75
N PRO A 962 -29.88 20.98 38.47
CA PRO A 962 -31.06 20.45 37.78
C PRO A 962 -30.78 19.88 36.38
N ASP A 963 -29.85 20.48 35.62
CA ASP A 963 -29.57 20.10 34.22
C ASP A 963 -28.48 19.01 34.07
N GLY A 964 -28.02 18.44 35.19
CA GLY A 964 -26.83 17.57 35.24
C GLY A 964 -26.71 16.87 36.59
N PRO A 965 -27.68 16.02 36.96
CA PRO A 965 -27.76 15.49 38.31
C PRO A 965 -26.63 14.49 38.60
N TRP A 966 -25.73 14.86 39.52
CA TRP A 966 -24.66 13.99 40.03
C TRP A 966 -25.22 12.90 40.96
N GLY A 967 -24.49 11.78 41.11
CA GLY A 967 -24.96 10.60 41.87
C GLY A 967 -25.02 10.76 43.39
N ARG A 968 -24.48 11.86 43.94
CA ARG A 968 -24.27 12.03 45.38
C ARG A 968 -25.53 12.27 46.22
N PHE A 969 -26.64 12.67 45.60
CA PHE A 969 -27.88 12.97 46.32
C PHE A 969 -28.41 11.72 47.05
N LEU A 970 -28.75 11.84 48.33
CA LEU A 970 -29.11 10.72 49.19
C LEU A 970 -30.61 10.42 49.19
N GLN A 971 -30.98 9.17 48.92
CA GLN A 971 -32.25 8.58 49.29
C GLN A 971 -32.12 7.95 50.68
N MET A 972 -33.19 7.94 51.49
CA MET A 972 -33.07 7.64 52.91
C MET A 972 -34.26 6.90 53.52
N SER A 973 -33.98 6.12 54.55
CA SER A 973 -34.95 5.65 55.56
C SER A 973 -34.46 6.03 56.94
N GLY A 974 -35.37 6.41 57.84
CA GLY A 974 -35.04 6.83 59.20
C GLY A 974 -34.50 8.25 59.33
N ALA A 975 -34.48 9.04 58.26
CA ALA A 975 -34.14 10.46 58.27
C ALA A 975 -35.22 11.29 57.57
N ARG A 976 -35.43 12.51 58.05
CA ARG A 976 -36.23 13.57 57.42
C ARG A 976 -35.38 14.82 57.33
N VAL A 977 -35.17 15.32 56.12
CA VAL A 977 -34.32 16.49 55.88
C VAL A 977 -35.06 17.55 55.07
N ALA A 978 -34.90 18.81 55.46
CA ALA A 978 -35.27 19.96 54.66
C ALA A 978 -34.01 20.67 54.20
N TYR A 979 -33.90 20.96 52.90
CA TYR A 979 -32.78 21.70 52.32
C TYR A 979 -33.20 23.11 51.88
N ASN A 980 -32.36 24.10 52.14
CA ASN A 980 -32.45 25.43 51.54
C ASN A 980 -31.31 25.59 50.53
N LEU A 981 -31.63 25.41 49.24
CA LEU A 981 -30.63 25.47 48.16
C LEU A 981 -30.14 26.89 47.86
N SER A 982 -30.82 27.93 48.38
CA SER A 982 -30.34 29.32 48.27
C SER A 982 -29.13 29.60 49.16
N MET A 983 -28.88 28.73 50.15
CA MET A 983 -27.72 28.85 51.04
C MET A 983 -26.42 28.37 50.35
N PRO A 984 -25.25 28.90 50.78
CA PRO A 984 -23.95 28.43 50.31
C PRO A 984 -23.75 26.92 50.52
N VAL A 985 -22.98 26.28 49.64
CA VAL A 985 -22.56 24.87 49.79
C VAL A 985 -21.93 24.68 51.18
N GLY A 986 -22.38 23.66 51.92
CA GLY A 986 -21.95 23.40 53.30
C GLY A 986 -22.83 24.04 54.38
N SER A 987 -23.87 24.80 53.99
CA SER A 987 -24.90 25.35 54.90
C SER A 987 -26.32 25.18 54.34
N ARG A 988 -26.56 24.15 53.54
CA ARG A 988 -27.83 23.91 52.84
C ARG A 988 -28.82 23.07 53.64
N VAL A 989 -28.41 22.36 54.68
CA VAL A 989 -29.34 21.63 55.56
C VAL A 989 -30.10 22.63 56.43
N HIS A 990 -31.39 22.78 56.17
CA HIS A 990 -32.27 23.67 56.95
C HIS A 990 -32.78 23.00 58.23
N SER A 991 -33.18 21.74 58.14
CA SER A 991 -33.51 20.90 59.30
C SER A 991 -33.19 19.44 59.02
N LEU A 992 -32.79 18.70 60.05
CA LEU A 992 -32.51 17.28 59.98
C LEU A 992 -33.11 16.59 61.22
N GLN A 993 -34.02 15.65 60.99
CA GLN A 993 -34.61 14.81 62.02
C GLN A 993 -34.30 13.34 61.76
N LEU A 994 -33.98 12.61 62.82
CA LEU A 994 -33.49 11.23 62.76
C LEU A 994 -34.35 10.33 63.64
N ARG A 995 -34.65 9.12 63.15
CA ARG A 995 -35.44 8.13 63.88
C ARG A 995 -34.56 7.46 64.93
N CYS A 996 -34.97 7.54 66.19
CA CYS A 996 -34.24 6.89 67.28
C CYS A 996 -34.22 5.36 67.10
N GLY A 997 -33.06 4.74 67.34
CA GLY A 997 -32.88 3.29 67.41
C GLY A 997 -33.02 2.76 68.84
N ASP A 998 -32.42 3.49 69.79
CA ASP A 998 -32.45 3.20 71.23
C ASP A 998 -33.66 3.85 71.91
N CYS A 999 -34.84 3.48 71.43
CA CYS A 999 -36.11 3.89 72.00
C CYS A 999 -37.16 2.78 71.83
N PRO A 1000 -38.05 2.56 72.81
CA PRO A 1000 -39.06 1.51 72.74
C PRO A 1000 -40.12 1.79 71.65
N ILE A 1001 -40.33 3.06 71.31
CA ILE A 1001 -41.24 3.49 70.24
C ILE A 1001 -40.44 4.36 69.27
N PRO A 1002 -40.23 3.94 68.01
CA PRO A 1002 -39.48 4.72 67.03
C PRO A 1002 -40.14 6.08 66.79
N SER A 1003 -39.40 7.15 67.06
CA SER A 1003 -39.83 8.54 66.87
C SER A 1003 -38.71 9.36 66.24
N TYR A 1004 -39.06 10.40 65.48
CA TYR A 1004 -38.08 11.35 64.95
C TYR A 1004 -37.70 12.38 66.02
N ARG A 1005 -36.39 12.64 66.15
CA ARG A 1005 -35.81 13.69 66.99
C ARG A 1005 -34.93 14.59 66.14
N ASP A 1006 -34.78 15.85 66.53
CA ASP A 1006 -33.85 16.75 65.84
C ASP A 1006 -32.40 16.26 65.99
N TRP A 1007 -31.57 16.55 64.99
CA TRP A 1007 -30.15 16.22 65.00
C TRP A 1007 -29.43 16.83 66.21
N ASP A 1008 -28.58 16.03 66.86
CA ASP A 1008 -27.75 16.42 67.99
C ASP A 1008 -26.26 16.23 67.65
N PRO A 1009 -25.41 17.28 67.73
CA PRO A 1009 -23.98 17.17 67.48
C PRO A 1009 -23.23 16.27 68.48
N GLU A 1010 -23.78 16.02 69.67
CA GLU A 1010 -23.12 15.21 70.70
C GLU A 1010 -23.48 13.71 70.62
N GLU A 1011 -24.45 13.34 69.77
CA GLU A 1011 -24.87 11.95 69.58
C GLU A 1011 -24.06 11.22 68.49
N THR A 1012 -24.10 9.89 68.53
CA THR A 1012 -23.60 8.98 67.49
C THR A 1012 -24.75 8.25 66.81
N TYR A 1013 -24.67 8.10 65.50
CA TYR A 1013 -25.74 7.56 64.68
C TYR A 1013 -25.28 6.31 63.92
N PRO A 1014 -25.84 5.12 64.23
CA PRO A 1014 -25.61 3.93 63.42
C PRO A 1014 -26.38 4.00 62.11
N LEU A 1015 -25.67 3.77 61.00
CA LEU A 1015 -26.21 3.85 59.65
C LEU A 1015 -25.76 2.70 58.75
N ILE A 1016 -26.59 2.40 57.75
CA ILE A 1016 -26.29 1.43 56.70
C ILE A 1016 -26.07 2.16 55.38
N ILE A 1017 -24.91 1.93 54.75
CA ILE A 1017 -24.53 2.49 53.44
C ILE A 1017 -23.86 1.44 52.56
N SER A 1018 -23.73 1.73 51.26
CA SER A 1018 -22.95 0.90 50.34
C SER A 1018 -21.45 0.98 50.61
N THR A 1019 -20.69 -0.06 50.28
CA THR A 1019 -19.21 -0.05 50.34
C THR A 1019 -18.62 0.98 49.38
N PHE A 1020 -19.35 1.37 48.31
CA PHE A 1020 -18.96 2.46 47.42
C PHE A 1020 -18.86 3.79 48.17
N MET A 1021 -19.92 4.16 48.91
CA MET A 1021 -19.89 5.34 49.77
C MET A 1021 -18.87 5.18 50.89
N GLY A 1022 -18.77 3.99 51.50
CA GLY A 1022 -17.81 3.68 52.55
C GLY A 1022 -16.35 3.95 52.17
N LYS A 1023 -15.99 3.72 50.90
CA LYS A 1023 -14.66 4.00 50.33
C LYS A 1023 -14.48 5.45 49.87
N GLY A 1024 -15.45 6.32 50.09
CA GLY A 1024 -15.41 7.73 49.71
C GLY A 1024 -15.96 8.04 48.31
N GLY A 1025 -16.68 7.11 47.69
CA GLY A 1025 -17.36 7.36 46.42
C GLY A 1025 -18.33 8.55 46.51
N ASP A 1026 -18.59 9.23 45.39
CA ASP A 1026 -19.42 10.45 45.31
C ASP A 1026 -18.97 11.58 46.29
N ASP A 1027 -17.66 11.68 46.51
CA ASP A 1027 -17.00 12.62 47.43
C ASP A 1027 -17.44 12.52 48.89
N PHE A 1028 -17.97 11.37 49.32
CA PHE A 1028 -18.26 11.13 50.74
C PHE A 1028 -16.98 10.82 51.54
N SER A 1029 -16.04 11.78 51.55
CA SER A 1029 -14.72 11.67 52.18
C SER A 1029 -14.75 11.49 53.70
N VAL A 1030 -15.93 11.64 54.30
CA VAL A 1030 -16.22 11.35 55.71
C VAL A 1030 -16.04 9.87 56.01
N PHE A 1031 -16.60 8.97 55.19
CA PHE A 1031 -16.68 7.55 55.53
C PHE A 1031 -15.32 6.83 55.62
N PRO A 1032 -14.32 7.10 54.77
CA PRO A 1032 -12.98 6.52 54.93
C PRO A 1032 -12.31 6.85 56.28
N LYS A 1033 -12.75 7.91 56.95
CA LYS A 1033 -12.23 8.36 58.26
C LYS A 1033 -12.96 7.72 59.44
N VAL A 1034 -14.05 6.98 59.20
CA VAL A 1034 -14.85 6.36 60.27
C VAL A 1034 -14.22 5.02 60.66
N PRO A 1035 -13.78 4.84 61.92
CA PRO A 1035 -13.22 3.59 62.38
C PRO A 1035 -14.32 2.54 62.57
N ASN A 1036 -14.00 1.26 62.34
CA ASN A 1036 -14.86 0.10 62.61
C ASN A 1036 -16.20 0.08 61.86
N HIS A 1037 -16.29 -0.75 60.82
CA HIS A 1037 -17.53 -1.04 60.12
C HIS A 1037 -17.74 -2.56 59.98
N LYS A 1038 -19.00 -3.00 59.97
CA LYS A 1038 -19.37 -4.39 59.74
C LYS A 1038 -19.83 -4.56 58.30
N LEU A 1039 -19.16 -5.42 57.53
CA LEU A 1039 -19.59 -5.80 56.19
C LEU A 1039 -20.84 -6.70 56.27
N LEU A 1040 -21.83 -6.40 55.44
CA LEU A 1040 -23.07 -7.15 55.30
C LEU A 1040 -22.96 -8.09 54.08
N ASN A 1041 -23.42 -9.32 54.23
CA ASN A 1041 -23.16 -10.40 53.27
C ASN A 1041 -24.23 -10.49 52.17
N PHE A 1042 -24.53 -9.36 51.54
CA PHE A 1042 -25.38 -9.27 50.36
C PHE A 1042 -25.01 -8.03 49.54
N THR A 1043 -25.39 -8.05 48.27
CA THR A 1043 -25.15 -6.99 47.30
C THR A 1043 -26.39 -6.11 47.07
N ASP A 1044 -26.20 -4.97 46.43
CA ASP A 1044 -27.26 -4.08 45.95
C ASP A 1044 -28.22 -4.74 44.97
N THR A 1045 -27.74 -5.55 44.03
CA THR A 1045 -28.64 -6.32 43.15
C THR A 1045 -29.47 -7.32 43.94
N GLU A 1046 -28.85 -8.05 44.88
CA GLU A 1046 -29.57 -8.98 45.77
C GLU A 1046 -30.58 -8.26 46.66
N LEU A 1047 -30.29 -7.04 47.11
CA LEU A 1047 -31.23 -6.21 47.86
C LEU A 1047 -32.49 -5.93 47.04
N VAL A 1048 -32.35 -5.57 45.77
CA VAL A 1048 -33.49 -5.33 44.86
C VAL A 1048 -34.28 -6.62 44.62
N ILE A 1049 -33.59 -7.73 44.34
CA ILE A 1049 -34.22 -9.03 44.12
C ILE A 1049 -35.01 -9.47 45.36
N ASP A 1050 -34.39 -9.39 46.54
CA ASP A 1050 -34.99 -9.75 47.81
C ASP A 1050 -36.18 -8.83 48.16
N PHE A 1051 -36.08 -7.53 47.88
CA PHE A 1051 -37.18 -6.58 48.06
C PHE A 1051 -38.42 -7.02 47.28
N PHE A 1052 -38.30 -7.23 45.96
CA PHE A 1052 -39.47 -7.60 45.15
C PHE A 1052 -39.99 -8.99 45.48
N ARG A 1053 -39.13 -9.94 45.88
CA ARG A 1053 -39.58 -11.27 46.33
C ARG A 1053 -40.36 -11.23 47.63
N THR A 1054 -40.01 -10.33 48.54
CA THR A 1054 -40.59 -10.29 49.89
C THR A 1054 -41.65 -9.21 50.09
N SER A 1055 -41.71 -8.23 49.21
CA SER A 1055 -42.58 -7.05 49.32
C SER A 1055 -43.51 -6.91 48.10
N SER A 1056 -43.91 -8.03 47.48
CA SER A 1056 -44.82 -8.08 46.34
C SER A 1056 -46.30 -8.07 46.76
N PRO A 1057 -47.18 -7.27 46.12
CA PRO A 1057 -46.85 -6.20 45.19
C PRO A 1057 -46.26 -4.99 45.92
N ALA A 1058 -45.19 -4.40 45.37
CA ALA A 1058 -44.59 -3.17 45.91
C ALA A 1058 -45.55 -1.98 45.75
N TRP A 1059 -45.67 -1.11 46.77
CA TRP A 1059 -46.64 -0.01 46.76
C TRP A 1059 -46.19 1.31 47.42
N THR A 1060 -44.97 1.39 47.95
CA THR A 1060 -44.45 2.58 48.65
C THR A 1060 -44.55 3.86 47.81
N GLY A 1061 -45.01 4.94 48.44
CA GLY A 1061 -45.15 6.28 47.85
C GLY A 1061 -44.05 7.25 48.26
N ILE A 1062 -44.31 8.54 48.04
CA ILE A 1062 -43.50 9.67 48.53
C ILE A 1062 -44.05 10.09 49.89
N GLU A 1063 -43.18 10.23 50.89
CA GLU A 1063 -43.55 10.40 52.30
C GLU A 1063 -42.99 11.69 52.91
N ASN A 1064 -42.40 12.56 52.09
CA ASN A 1064 -41.72 13.80 52.50
C ASN A 1064 -40.56 13.54 53.47
N ARG A 1065 -39.75 12.52 53.18
CA ARG A 1065 -38.44 12.30 53.79
C ARG A 1065 -37.44 13.37 53.38
N ILE A 1066 -37.61 13.92 52.17
CA ILE A 1066 -36.75 14.99 51.65
C ILE A 1066 -37.63 16.14 51.18
N THR A 1067 -37.37 17.34 51.70
CA THR A 1067 -38.10 18.56 51.34
C THR A 1067 -37.15 19.69 51.00
N PHE A 1068 -37.63 20.67 50.24
CA PHE A 1068 -36.90 21.90 49.91
C PHE A 1068 -37.72 23.09 50.39
N VAL A 1069 -37.07 24.06 51.05
CA VAL A 1069 -37.70 25.25 51.64
C VAL A 1069 -37.34 26.53 50.92
#